data_AF-A0A7S4LA35-F1
#
_entry.id   AF-A0A7S4LA35-F1
#
_cell.length_a   1.000
_cell.length_b   1.000
_cell.length_c   1.000
_cell.angle_alpha   90.00
_cell.angle_beta   90.00
_cell.angle_gamma   90.00
#
_symmetry.space_group_name_H-M   'P 1'
#
loop_
_entity.id
_entity.type
_entity.pdbx_description
1 polymer ?
#
loop_
_entity_poly.entity_id
_entity_poly.type
_entity_poly.pdbx_seq_one_letter_code
_entity_poly.pdbx_strand_id
1 'polypeptide(L)'
;LDVQTGEWRHWNEAIAEWVYPGDAGLEFTTLFIPTLDSVRTHFLIDCNWRKGHAVLLLGGSGTAKTVTMEMYLTQRTSDFDAEAENLRWTKNNFSSATTPGIFQAALEDCLEKRMGWTYGPKRNAKLTMFIDDMNMPEINDWGDQPTNEIVRQVIEMCGLYSLTKVGEWKRIIDLQLVGAMSHPGGGRNDIPHRLKRHYAAFNMPLPSDTALQQIYGVIFQGRFAPEKYAPPVIEVAALLTPMLVELWREIQSKMLPTPAKFHYFFNLRDLTRVTQGIMMVPHEVIADEQVLVALWKHESTRIFSDKLNTVQDKVGYDAAVQQVIRRFLGEDMSNRTQANEYFVHFLREPRIDPESGEELEPAVLLYEPCGSIAVVRDRITNHMKVLNTSNKTEKIRLVLFDAAVKHIMRITRVFALPRGNVLLVGVGGSGKQSLTRLAAFIFGLETFQITPSESYCLQYFLDDLRQQYQIAGMGKKVAFMITDHEMKHESFFEYINNVLAAGEVPGLFSAEDRDQICNEMRALAKTERVREFTDTEDYLWKFFVNRVWDNLHFVLCFSPVGNTFRSCARKFPGILSGCIINWFFPWPHTALLEVAHNLMQGFPLEAEARVAAGVGKLMASMHETMISVAEDYFQRFRRHVYATPKSYLSFVELYCRIYRDKHERIRSLADNVSGGLQKLEQASKDVRYMTKDLNTKEAKLHEAARETDRLLIEIADSTADAERKKAEVMSVKDILSEEQAKVARGTEEAKADLAKAQPALEEARNALDAITPQDMKTIKAMPKPPDIVKQILDGVCILLQLPLAPVSTQSVHGRPMIGDSWRVSGAGLVARIDFLKMLTDFASESKDNINEETCELLLPYLNMEDFTVQRARQASGNVAGLCTWVRAMFTYHNIAKVVEPKRAA
;
A
#
# COMPACT_ATOMS: atom_id res chain seq x y z
N LEU A 1 58.82 16.91 -26.10
CA LEU A 1 59.69 17.94 -26.67
C LEU A 1 59.25 19.27 -26.08
N ASP A 2 60.06 19.83 -25.19
CA ASP A 2 59.93 21.24 -24.85
C ASP A 2 60.35 22.06 -26.07
N VAL A 3 59.44 22.89 -26.59
CA VAL A 3 59.66 23.65 -27.82
C VAL A 3 60.70 24.76 -27.63
N GLN A 4 60.94 25.20 -26.38
CA GLN A 4 61.92 26.24 -26.06
C GLN A 4 63.33 25.67 -25.92
N THR A 5 63.48 24.51 -25.28
CA THR A 5 64.80 23.90 -25.03
C THR A 5 65.19 22.83 -26.04
N GLY A 6 64.23 22.27 -26.78
CA GLY A 6 64.45 21.15 -27.70
C GLY A 6 64.63 19.79 -27.01
N GLU A 7 64.40 19.70 -25.69
CA GLU A 7 64.65 18.49 -24.91
C GLU A 7 63.38 17.65 -24.67
N TRP A 8 63.58 16.35 -24.41
CA TRP A 8 62.50 15.44 -24.05
C TRP A 8 62.28 15.45 -22.53
N ARG A 9 61.30 16.23 -22.07
CA ARG A 9 60.85 16.18 -20.68
C ARG A 9 59.96 14.97 -20.42
N HIS A 10 60.09 14.38 -19.23
CA HIS A 10 59.26 13.25 -18.84
C HIS A 10 57.85 13.74 -18.45
N TRP A 11 56.80 13.07 -18.93
CA TRP A 11 55.41 13.48 -18.68
C TRP A 11 55.02 13.50 -17.19
N ASN A 12 55.69 12.73 -16.33
CA ASN A 12 55.49 12.79 -14.87
C ASN A 12 55.78 14.17 -14.28
N GLU A 13 56.71 14.93 -14.88
CA GLU A 13 57.04 16.29 -14.43
C GLU A 13 55.92 17.30 -14.73
N ALA A 14 55.02 16.95 -15.66
CA ALA A 14 53.87 17.77 -16.05
C ALA A 14 52.59 17.41 -15.26
N ILE A 15 52.64 16.40 -14.38
CA ILE A 15 51.52 16.06 -13.51
C ILE A 15 51.52 17.05 -12.35
N ALA A 16 50.44 17.85 -12.24
CA ALA A 16 50.25 18.71 -11.08
C ALA A 16 50.07 17.86 -9.81
N GLU A 17 50.74 18.27 -8.73
CA GLU A 17 50.54 17.64 -7.42
C GLU A 17 49.12 17.90 -6.93
N TRP A 18 48.37 16.83 -6.68
CA TRP A 18 47.02 16.93 -6.13
C TRP A 18 47.07 16.82 -4.61
N VAL A 19 46.57 17.84 -3.93
CA VAL A 19 46.51 17.90 -2.47
C VAL A 19 45.09 17.59 -2.01
N TYR A 20 44.97 16.75 -0.99
CA TYR A 20 43.67 16.41 -0.40
C TYR A 20 42.99 17.66 0.19
N PRO A 21 41.78 18.04 -0.28
CA PRO A 21 41.11 19.28 0.13
C PRO A 21 40.44 19.17 1.52
N GLY A 22 40.53 18.02 2.18
CA GLY A 22 39.80 17.73 3.43
C GLY A 22 38.43 17.07 3.18
N ASP A 23 37.90 16.38 4.20
CA ASP A 23 36.67 15.58 4.09
C ASP A 23 35.46 16.42 3.62
N ALA A 24 35.34 17.66 4.12
CA ALA A 24 34.23 18.57 3.77
C ALA A 24 34.40 19.26 2.40
N GLY A 25 35.62 19.31 1.86
CA GLY A 25 35.92 19.91 0.56
C GLY A 25 35.99 18.89 -0.58
N LEU A 26 35.85 17.59 -0.27
CA LEU A 26 36.00 16.52 -1.24
C LEU A 26 34.65 16.20 -1.91
N GLU A 27 34.41 16.82 -3.06
CA GLU A 27 33.26 16.50 -3.90
C GLU A 27 33.60 15.42 -4.93
N PHE A 28 33.22 14.17 -4.66
CA PHE A 28 33.44 13.04 -5.58
C PHE A 28 32.85 13.21 -6.99
N THR A 29 31.88 14.12 -7.13
CA THR A 29 31.15 14.39 -8.38
C THR A 29 31.96 15.25 -9.34
N THR A 30 32.77 16.17 -8.82
CA THR A 30 33.67 17.06 -9.57
C THR A 30 35.14 16.66 -9.43
N LEU A 31 35.43 15.66 -8.59
CA LEU A 31 36.77 15.17 -8.33
C LEU A 31 37.44 14.63 -9.58
N PHE A 32 38.52 15.30 -9.97
CA PHE A 32 39.45 14.80 -10.97
C PHE A 32 40.87 14.85 -10.42
N ILE A 33 41.56 13.73 -10.55
CA ILE A 33 42.96 13.61 -10.16
C ILE A 33 43.76 13.45 -11.45
N PRO A 34 44.63 14.44 -11.78
CA PRO A 34 45.46 14.36 -12.98
C PRO A 34 46.32 13.10 -12.98
N THR A 35 46.15 12.29 -14.03
CA THR A 35 47.01 11.14 -14.29
C THR A 35 47.91 11.41 -15.48
N LEU A 36 48.95 10.59 -15.62
CA LEU A 36 49.84 10.58 -16.77
C LEU A 36 49.07 10.53 -18.10
N ASP A 37 48.03 9.70 -18.19
CA ASP A 37 47.24 9.54 -19.41
C ASP A 37 46.31 10.73 -19.65
N SER A 38 45.79 11.33 -18.58
CA SER A 38 45.02 12.58 -18.64
C SER A 38 45.84 13.72 -19.24
N VAL A 39 47.06 13.94 -18.75
CA VAL A 39 47.95 15.02 -19.20
C VAL A 39 48.33 14.85 -20.68
N ARG A 40 48.65 13.61 -21.10
CA ARG A 40 48.94 13.29 -22.50
C ARG A 40 47.72 13.55 -23.40
N THR A 41 46.54 13.14 -22.96
CA THR A 41 45.30 13.32 -23.72
C THR A 41 44.95 14.79 -23.84
N HIS A 42 45.10 15.57 -22.76
CA HIS A 42 44.91 17.02 -22.75
C HIS A 42 45.82 17.73 -23.75
N PHE A 43 47.09 17.36 -23.78
CA PHE A 43 48.03 17.90 -24.77
C PHE A 43 47.60 17.62 -26.22
N LEU A 44 47.14 16.40 -26.50
CA LEU A 44 46.67 16.03 -27.84
C LEU A 44 45.37 16.75 -28.24
N ILE A 45 44.43 16.87 -27.30
CA ILE A 45 43.21 17.66 -27.50
C ILE A 45 43.62 19.10 -27.82
N ASP A 46 44.53 19.69 -27.05
CA ASP A 46 44.93 21.08 -27.19
C ASP A 46 45.55 21.41 -28.54
N CYS A 47 46.43 20.53 -29.03
CA CYS A 47 47.07 20.70 -30.33
C CYS A 47 46.07 20.79 -31.49
N ASN A 48 44.95 20.09 -31.40
CA ASN A 48 43.90 20.06 -32.42
C ASN A 48 42.86 21.17 -32.19
N TRP A 49 42.44 21.35 -30.94
CA TRP A 49 41.42 22.31 -30.57
C TRP A 49 41.84 23.74 -30.92
N ARG A 50 43.10 24.14 -30.62
CA ARG A 50 43.65 25.48 -30.97
C ARG A 50 43.62 25.78 -32.47
N LYS A 51 43.62 24.75 -33.32
CA LYS A 51 43.56 24.90 -34.79
C LYS A 51 42.12 24.90 -35.33
N GLY A 52 41.11 24.82 -34.46
CA GLY A 52 39.72 24.70 -34.85
C GLY A 52 39.33 23.31 -35.36
N HIS A 53 40.17 22.28 -35.15
CA HIS A 53 39.85 20.91 -35.55
C HIS A 53 39.03 20.19 -34.46
N ALA A 54 38.09 19.35 -34.89
CA ALA A 54 37.26 18.57 -33.98
C ALA A 54 38.04 17.35 -33.44
N VAL A 55 37.84 17.02 -32.17
CA VAL A 55 38.51 15.90 -31.48
C VAL A 55 37.49 14.88 -31.03
N LEU A 56 37.78 13.58 -31.22
CA LEU A 56 36.94 12.46 -30.81
C LEU A 56 37.71 11.53 -29.87
N LEU A 57 37.25 11.37 -28.63
CA LEU A 57 37.81 10.40 -27.69
C LEU A 57 37.10 9.04 -27.82
N LEU A 58 37.89 7.99 -28.01
CA LEU A 58 37.44 6.60 -28.12
C LEU A 58 37.90 5.83 -26.89
N GLY A 59 37.07 4.98 -26.31
CA GLY A 59 37.46 4.27 -25.09
C GLY A 59 36.37 3.35 -24.56
N GLY A 60 36.73 2.42 -23.68
CA GLY A 60 35.74 1.61 -22.97
C GLY A 60 34.78 2.48 -22.13
N SER A 61 33.61 1.96 -21.78
CA SER A 61 32.76 2.67 -20.81
C SER A 61 33.48 2.72 -19.45
N GLY A 62 33.51 3.90 -18.85
CA GLY A 62 34.26 4.15 -17.61
C GLY A 62 35.76 4.43 -17.76
N THR A 63 36.30 4.67 -18.97
CA THR A 63 37.72 5.06 -19.17
C THR A 63 37.97 6.57 -19.01
N ALA A 64 37.19 7.26 -18.17
CA ALA A 64 37.32 8.70 -17.87
C ALA A 64 37.26 9.68 -19.07
N LYS A 65 36.72 9.28 -20.23
CA LYS A 65 36.61 10.15 -21.43
C LYS A 65 35.89 11.47 -21.16
N THR A 66 34.67 11.37 -20.65
CA THR A 66 33.78 12.50 -20.32
C THR A 66 34.47 13.48 -19.37
N VAL A 67 34.99 12.96 -18.25
CA VAL A 67 35.64 13.78 -17.22
C VAL A 67 36.93 14.44 -17.75
N THR A 68 37.70 13.72 -18.58
CA THR A 68 38.93 14.26 -19.18
C THR A 68 38.60 15.41 -20.14
N MET A 69 37.56 15.28 -20.96
CA MET A 69 37.13 16.34 -21.88
C MET A 69 36.55 17.55 -21.12
N GLU A 70 35.65 17.30 -20.16
CA GLU A 70 35.04 18.36 -19.33
C GLU A 70 36.09 19.16 -18.56
N MET A 71 37.09 18.49 -17.99
CA MET A 71 38.18 19.20 -17.32
C MET A 71 38.98 20.07 -18.29
N TYR A 72 39.35 19.52 -19.45
CA TYR A 72 40.10 20.29 -20.45
C TYR A 72 39.33 21.55 -20.85
N LEU A 73 38.04 21.42 -21.15
CA LEU A 73 37.19 22.54 -21.53
C LEU A 73 37.01 23.55 -20.39
N THR A 74 36.81 23.07 -19.16
CA THR A 74 36.65 23.94 -17.99
C THR A 74 37.89 24.76 -17.72
N GLN A 75 39.06 24.10 -17.64
CA GLN A 75 40.36 24.76 -17.45
C GLN A 75 40.59 25.80 -18.54
N ARG A 76 40.28 25.45 -19.80
CA ARG A 76 40.46 26.37 -20.91
C ARG A 76 39.52 27.54 -20.92
N THR A 77 38.30 27.41 -20.41
CA THR A 77 37.38 28.54 -20.28
C THR A 77 37.64 29.41 -19.06
N SER A 78 38.42 28.94 -18.09
CA SER A 78 38.82 29.70 -16.90
C SER A 78 40.17 30.44 -17.06
N ASP A 79 40.89 30.23 -18.16
CA ASP A 79 42.16 30.90 -18.43
C ASP A 79 41.93 32.40 -18.71
N PHE A 80 42.88 33.27 -18.29
CA PHE A 80 42.76 34.73 -18.45
C PHE A 80 42.56 35.17 -19.92
N ASP A 81 43.27 34.53 -20.86
CA ASP A 81 43.10 34.78 -22.29
C ASP A 81 41.73 34.33 -22.81
N ALA A 82 41.11 33.34 -22.15
CA ALA A 82 39.80 32.81 -22.51
C ALA A 82 38.65 33.72 -22.07
N GLU A 83 38.78 34.42 -20.94
CA GLU A 83 37.85 35.47 -20.54
C GLU A 83 37.87 36.63 -21.54
N ALA A 84 39.06 37.00 -22.03
CA ALA A 84 39.22 38.01 -23.08
C ALA A 84 38.58 37.58 -24.42
N GLU A 85 38.66 36.29 -24.77
CA GLU A 85 38.03 35.72 -25.96
C GLU A 85 36.56 35.29 -25.78
N ASN A 86 36.00 35.43 -24.57
CA ASN A 86 34.66 34.95 -24.19
C ASN A 86 34.42 33.50 -24.62
N LEU A 87 35.35 32.61 -24.28
CA LEU A 87 35.23 31.18 -24.56
C LEU A 87 34.22 30.53 -23.61
N ARG A 88 33.30 29.75 -24.18
CA ARG A 88 32.29 28.99 -23.42
C ARG A 88 32.24 27.55 -23.91
N TRP A 89 31.74 26.65 -23.08
CA TRP A 89 31.46 25.29 -23.49
C TRP A 89 30.12 24.79 -22.94
N THR A 90 29.52 23.83 -23.65
CA THR A 90 28.28 23.16 -23.25
C THR A 90 28.37 21.66 -23.55
N LYS A 91 27.58 20.86 -22.85
CA LYS A 91 27.53 19.40 -22.99
C LYS A 91 26.20 18.95 -23.55
N ASN A 92 26.23 17.98 -24.46
CA ASN A 92 25.06 17.30 -24.98
C ASN A 92 25.28 15.79 -24.96
N ASN A 93 24.39 15.03 -24.33
CA ASN A 93 24.48 13.58 -24.24
C ASN A 93 23.56 12.93 -25.26
N PHE A 94 24.11 12.11 -26.15
CA PHE A 94 23.29 11.35 -27.07
C PHE A 94 22.76 10.06 -26.44
N SER A 95 21.53 9.71 -26.79
CA SER A 95 20.87 8.46 -26.45
C SER A 95 20.31 7.81 -27.71
N SER A 96 19.78 6.58 -27.60
CA SER A 96 19.12 5.93 -28.73
C SER A 96 17.89 6.71 -29.24
N ALA A 97 17.23 7.46 -28.37
CA ALA A 97 16.04 8.23 -28.70
C ALA A 97 16.35 9.65 -29.22
N THR A 98 17.62 10.08 -29.18
CA THR A 98 18.00 11.43 -29.60
C THR A 98 17.81 11.60 -31.10
N THR A 99 16.74 12.31 -31.46
CA THR A 99 16.37 12.59 -32.84
C THR A 99 17.13 13.79 -33.41
N PRO A 100 17.15 13.95 -34.75
CA PRO A 100 17.73 15.14 -35.39
C PRO A 100 17.11 16.45 -34.88
N GLY A 101 15.80 16.45 -34.60
CA GLY A 101 15.09 17.62 -34.06
C GLY A 101 15.51 17.97 -32.63
N ILE A 102 15.77 16.98 -31.77
CA ILE A 102 16.26 17.20 -30.41
C ILE A 102 17.65 17.83 -30.42
N PHE A 103 18.55 17.33 -31.26
CA PHE A 103 19.89 17.93 -31.41
C PHE A 103 19.80 19.35 -31.97
N GLN A 104 18.96 19.60 -32.98
CA GLN A 104 18.74 20.95 -33.50
C GLN A 104 18.22 21.89 -32.40
N ALA A 105 17.24 21.46 -31.59
CA ALA A 105 16.69 22.28 -30.52
C ALA A 105 17.76 22.62 -29.45
N ALA A 106 18.59 21.64 -29.06
CA ALA A 106 19.67 21.88 -28.11
C ALA A 106 20.77 22.82 -28.66
N LEU A 107 21.03 22.75 -29.96
CA LEU A 107 21.92 23.68 -30.64
C LEU A 107 21.32 25.09 -30.70
N GLU A 108 20.03 25.21 -31.02
CA GLU A 108 19.32 26.49 -31.05
C GLU A 108 19.21 27.15 -29.66
N ASP A 109 19.09 26.39 -28.57
CA ASP A 109 19.08 26.96 -27.22
C ASP A 109 20.41 27.67 -26.87
N CYS A 110 21.50 27.27 -27.52
CA CYS A 110 22.82 27.87 -27.32
C CYS A 110 23.10 29.06 -28.26
N LEU A 111 22.28 29.25 -29.31
CA LEU A 111 22.54 30.21 -30.39
C LEU A 111 21.56 31.38 -30.35
N GLU A 112 22.03 32.56 -30.76
CA GLU A 112 21.21 33.73 -31.03
C GLU A 112 21.36 34.16 -32.49
N LYS A 113 20.28 34.72 -33.03
CA LYS A 113 20.30 35.28 -34.38
C LYS A 113 21.06 36.60 -34.35
N ARG A 114 22.20 36.67 -35.06
CA ARG A 114 22.99 37.91 -35.18
C ARG A 114 22.46 38.80 -36.29
N MET A 115 22.59 38.36 -37.54
CA MET A 115 22.19 39.15 -38.71
C MET A 115 21.75 38.25 -39.86
N GLY A 116 20.62 38.57 -40.51
CA GLY A 116 20.13 37.85 -41.69
C GLY A 116 19.89 36.37 -41.41
N TRP A 117 20.73 35.51 -41.98
CA TRP A 117 20.70 34.04 -41.83
C TRP A 117 21.83 33.52 -40.91
N THR A 118 22.57 34.42 -40.26
CA THR A 118 23.73 34.10 -39.43
C THR A 118 23.33 34.02 -37.96
N TYR A 119 23.69 32.90 -37.35
CA TYR A 119 23.52 32.55 -35.95
C TYR A 119 24.89 32.37 -35.32
N GLY A 120 25.04 32.78 -34.07
CA GLY A 120 26.24 32.55 -33.29
C GLY A 120 25.88 32.32 -31.84
N PRO A 121 26.80 31.88 -30.99
CA PRO A 121 26.54 31.70 -29.58
C PRO A 121 26.10 33.00 -28.92
N LYS A 122 25.24 32.87 -27.91
CA LYS A 122 24.74 33.99 -27.09
C LYS A 122 25.90 34.84 -26.56
N ARG A 123 25.69 36.15 -26.45
CA ARG A 123 26.66 37.13 -25.90
C ARG A 123 27.96 37.22 -26.72
N ASN A 124 27.91 36.97 -28.02
CA ASN A 124 29.11 36.97 -28.90
C ASN A 124 30.26 36.07 -28.40
N ALA A 125 29.94 34.96 -27.72
CA ALA A 125 30.92 34.00 -27.26
C ALA A 125 31.43 33.09 -28.39
N LYS A 126 32.61 32.49 -28.20
CA LYS A 126 33.01 31.30 -28.97
C LYS A 126 32.64 30.05 -28.16
N LEU A 127 31.83 29.18 -28.74
CA LEU A 127 31.26 28.03 -28.03
C LEU A 127 31.91 26.72 -28.49
N THR A 128 32.37 25.91 -27.54
CA THR A 128 32.68 24.50 -27.79
C THR A 128 31.53 23.62 -27.30
N MET A 129 30.89 22.87 -28.18
CA MET A 129 29.87 21.89 -27.81
C MET A 129 30.48 20.49 -27.74
N PHE A 130 30.43 19.90 -26.56
CA PHE A 130 30.86 18.53 -26.31
C PHE A 130 29.69 17.57 -26.47
N ILE A 131 29.80 16.66 -27.44
CA ILE A 131 28.83 15.60 -27.68
C ILE A 131 29.35 14.29 -27.08
N ASP A 132 28.72 13.84 -26.00
CA ASP A 132 29.04 12.54 -25.38
C ASP A 132 28.19 11.42 -25.98
N ASP A 133 28.72 10.20 -25.97
CA ASP A 133 28.09 9.00 -26.51
C ASP A 133 27.57 9.15 -27.97
N MET A 134 28.38 9.77 -28.84
CA MET A 134 28.01 10.05 -30.25
C MET A 134 27.51 8.85 -31.06
N ASN A 135 27.86 7.63 -30.64
CA ASN A 135 27.50 6.40 -31.33
C ASN A 135 26.12 5.83 -30.92
N MET A 136 25.46 6.41 -29.92
CA MET A 136 24.19 5.91 -29.39
C MET A 136 22.94 6.13 -30.25
N PRO A 137 22.78 7.21 -31.07
CA PRO A 137 21.57 7.43 -31.84
C PRO A 137 21.16 6.22 -32.70
N GLU A 138 19.84 6.02 -32.82
CA GLU A 138 19.29 4.90 -33.58
C GLU A 138 19.72 4.93 -35.06
N ILE A 139 20.00 3.73 -35.57
CA ILE A 139 20.27 3.48 -36.98
C ILE A 139 18.92 3.16 -37.62
N ASN A 140 18.60 3.81 -38.73
CA ASN A 140 17.38 3.53 -39.48
C ASN A 140 17.48 2.17 -40.23
N ASP A 141 16.38 1.72 -40.84
CA ASP A 141 16.34 0.44 -41.57
C ASP A 141 17.32 0.38 -42.75
N TRP A 142 17.80 1.53 -43.24
CA TRP A 142 18.77 1.63 -44.33
C TRP A 142 20.23 1.64 -43.86
N GLY A 143 20.49 1.65 -42.55
CA GLY A 143 21.83 1.66 -41.98
C GLY A 143 22.42 3.05 -41.73
N ASP A 144 21.65 4.12 -41.94
CA ASP A 144 22.08 5.50 -41.68
C ASP A 144 21.75 5.96 -40.26
N GLN A 145 22.50 6.94 -39.75
CA GLN A 145 22.21 7.63 -38.49
C GLN A 145 21.83 9.10 -38.75
N PRO A 146 20.52 9.43 -38.89
CA PRO A 146 20.06 10.77 -39.26
C PRO A 146 20.53 11.88 -38.30
N THR A 147 20.60 11.60 -36.99
CA THR A 147 21.04 12.58 -35.99
C THR A 147 22.49 13.00 -36.23
N ASN A 148 23.37 12.03 -36.52
CA ASN A 148 24.78 12.27 -36.81
C ASN A 148 24.99 12.95 -38.17
N GLU A 149 24.02 12.89 -39.08
CA GLU A 149 24.08 13.66 -40.33
C GLU A 149 23.89 15.16 -40.12
N ILE A 150 23.08 15.56 -39.13
CA ILE A 150 23.01 16.99 -38.75
C ILE A 150 24.31 17.44 -38.10
N VAL A 151 24.90 16.63 -37.22
CA VAL A 151 26.22 16.92 -36.65
C VAL A 151 27.25 17.11 -37.77
N ARG A 152 27.26 16.22 -38.77
CA ARG A 152 28.14 16.35 -39.94
C ARG A 152 27.88 17.66 -40.68
N GLN A 153 26.61 17.99 -40.93
CA GLN A 153 26.25 19.22 -41.64
C GLN A 153 26.76 20.47 -40.92
N VAL A 154 26.62 20.53 -39.60
CA VAL A 154 27.12 21.63 -38.78
C VAL A 154 28.63 21.78 -38.89
N ILE A 155 29.38 20.68 -38.85
CA ILE A 155 30.86 20.71 -38.97
C ILE A 155 31.31 21.05 -40.38
N GLU A 156 30.70 20.46 -41.41
CA GLU A 156 31.16 20.55 -42.79
C GLU A 156 30.72 21.84 -43.48
N MET A 157 29.49 22.27 -43.22
CA MET A 157 28.87 23.42 -43.90
C MET A 157 28.77 24.67 -43.03
N CYS A 158 29.21 24.61 -41.76
CA CYS A 158 29.07 25.68 -40.78
C CYS A 158 27.63 26.21 -40.71
N GLY A 159 26.66 25.30 -40.67
CA GLY A 159 25.23 25.63 -40.70
C GLY A 159 24.36 24.41 -40.93
N LEU A 160 23.04 24.60 -40.84
CA LEU A 160 22.05 23.54 -41.06
C LEU A 160 20.77 24.11 -41.67
N TYR A 161 20.02 23.26 -42.37
CA TYR A 161 18.65 23.58 -42.78
C TYR A 161 17.69 23.30 -41.62
N SER A 162 16.81 24.26 -41.34
CA SER A 162 15.82 24.12 -40.28
C SER A 162 14.88 22.96 -40.57
N LEU A 163 14.80 21.99 -39.66
CA LEU A 163 13.82 20.90 -39.76
C LEU A 163 12.37 21.37 -39.50
N THR A 164 12.20 22.52 -38.85
CA THR A 164 10.88 23.10 -38.54
C THR A 164 10.39 24.04 -39.62
N LYS A 165 11.30 24.81 -40.25
CA LYS A 165 10.98 25.75 -41.32
C LYS A 165 11.62 25.32 -42.62
N VAL A 166 10.78 24.80 -43.52
CA VAL A 166 11.20 24.31 -44.83
C VAL A 166 11.97 25.39 -45.59
N GLY A 167 13.20 25.07 -46.02
CA GLY A 167 14.05 25.96 -46.83
C GLY A 167 14.82 27.03 -46.05
N GLU A 168 14.68 27.12 -44.72
CA GLU A 168 15.41 28.10 -43.89
C GLU A 168 16.85 27.62 -43.64
N TRP A 169 17.85 28.29 -44.22
CA TRP A 169 19.27 28.00 -43.96
C TRP A 169 19.78 28.79 -42.75
N LYS A 170 20.33 28.10 -41.74
CA LYS A 170 20.95 28.73 -40.58
C LYS A 170 22.46 28.59 -40.67
N ARG A 171 23.16 29.68 -41.00
CA ARG A 171 24.63 29.73 -40.98
C ARG A 171 25.08 29.91 -39.54
N ILE A 172 25.94 29.03 -39.04
CA ILE A 172 26.44 29.04 -37.66
C ILE A 172 27.91 29.45 -37.68
N ILE A 173 28.26 30.45 -36.87
CA ILE A 173 29.64 30.92 -36.67
C ILE A 173 30.06 30.75 -35.20
N ASP A 174 31.37 30.79 -34.94
CA ASP A 174 31.95 30.73 -33.59
C ASP A 174 31.56 29.47 -32.78
N LEU A 175 31.35 28.34 -33.46
CA LEU A 175 31.03 27.03 -32.86
C LEU A 175 32.09 25.98 -33.23
N GLN A 176 32.58 25.25 -32.24
CA GLN A 176 33.45 24.09 -32.41
C GLN A 176 32.84 22.86 -31.75
N LEU A 177 32.93 21.69 -32.39
CA LEU A 177 32.42 20.43 -31.85
C LEU A 177 33.56 19.53 -31.38
N VAL A 178 33.38 18.93 -30.20
CA VAL A 178 34.24 17.85 -29.69
C VAL A 178 33.36 16.68 -29.28
N GLY A 179 33.89 15.46 -29.34
CA GLY A 179 33.11 14.25 -29.18
C GLY A 179 33.77 13.21 -28.28
N ALA A 180 32.96 12.36 -27.68
CA ALA A 180 33.40 11.11 -27.09
C ALA A 180 32.45 9.98 -27.49
N MET A 181 33.00 8.78 -27.68
CA MET A 181 32.19 7.59 -27.90
C MET A 181 32.89 6.33 -27.40
N SER A 182 32.09 5.28 -27.24
CA SER A 182 32.62 3.95 -26.92
C SER A 182 33.26 3.29 -28.14
N HIS A 183 34.17 2.33 -27.94
CA HIS A 183 34.69 1.53 -29.06
C HIS A 183 33.54 0.87 -29.85
N PRO A 184 33.53 0.98 -31.20
CA PRO A 184 32.54 0.31 -32.02
C PRO A 184 32.75 -1.22 -31.99
N GLY A 185 31.67 -1.98 -32.13
CA GLY A 185 31.68 -3.45 -32.08
C GLY A 185 31.02 -4.03 -30.83
N GLY A 186 30.89 -5.37 -30.77
CA GLY A 186 30.28 -6.06 -29.62
C GLY A 186 28.81 -5.67 -29.35
N GLY A 187 28.08 -5.25 -30.38
CA GLY A 187 26.69 -4.75 -30.27
C GLY A 187 26.58 -3.24 -30.07
N ARG A 188 27.69 -2.49 -30.04
CA ARG A 188 27.70 -1.02 -30.10
C ARG A 188 27.84 -0.54 -31.54
N ASN A 189 27.00 0.42 -31.89
CA ASN A 189 27.02 1.07 -33.19
C ASN A 189 28.30 1.89 -33.38
N ASP A 190 28.66 2.11 -34.64
CA ASP A 190 29.70 3.07 -35.03
C ASP A 190 29.06 4.33 -35.63
N ILE A 191 29.78 5.45 -35.63
CA ILE A 191 29.33 6.68 -36.29
C ILE A 191 29.59 6.63 -37.81
N PRO A 192 28.84 7.38 -38.64
CA PRO A 192 29.05 7.39 -40.08
C PRO A 192 30.49 7.78 -40.45
N HIS A 193 31.11 7.05 -41.39
CA HIS A 193 32.49 7.33 -41.83
C HIS A 193 32.68 8.76 -42.33
N ARG A 194 31.65 9.33 -42.96
CA ARG A 194 31.65 10.73 -43.43
C ARG A 194 31.70 11.74 -42.30
N LEU A 195 31.15 11.42 -41.13
CA LEU A 195 31.27 12.25 -39.93
C LEU A 195 32.66 12.04 -39.30
N LYS A 196 33.07 10.77 -39.16
CA LYS A 196 34.33 10.39 -38.53
C LYS A 196 35.56 11.06 -39.16
N ARG A 197 35.55 11.28 -40.50
CA ARG A 197 36.65 11.97 -41.21
C ARG A 197 36.94 13.39 -40.72
N HIS A 198 35.98 14.05 -40.08
CA HIS A 198 36.14 15.42 -39.58
C HIS A 198 36.79 15.48 -38.18
N TYR A 199 36.98 14.32 -37.53
CA TYR A 199 37.51 14.23 -36.18
C TYR A 199 38.93 13.65 -36.15
N ALA A 200 39.80 14.24 -35.34
CA ALA A 200 41.01 13.58 -34.85
C ALA A 200 40.62 12.59 -33.74
N ALA A 201 40.73 11.29 -34.01
CA ALA A 201 40.31 10.24 -33.08
C ALA A 201 41.46 9.77 -32.18
N PHE A 202 41.29 9.87 -30.86
CA PHE A 202 42.28 9.42 -29.87
C PHE A 202 41.71 8.31 -28.99
N ASN A 203 42.46 7.22 -28.85
CA ASN A 203 42.08 6.10 -28.01
C ASN A 203 42.53 6.32 -26.55
N MET A 204 41.59 6.27 -25.62
CA MET A 204 41.78 6.27 -24.18
C MET A 204 41.72 4.83 -23.64
N PRO A 205 42.87 4.24 -23.27
CA PRO A 205 42.93 2.93 -22.66
C PRO A 205 42.40 2.95 -21.21
N LEU A 206 42.25 1.76 -20.63
CA LEU A 206 42.04 1.66 -19.18
C LEU A 206 43.30 2.13 -18.44
N PRO A 207 43.16 2.90 -17.34
CA PRO A 207 44.27 3.32 -16.51
C PRO A 207 45.08 2.13 -15.99
N SER A 208 46.40 2.33 -15.89
CA SER A 208 47.32 1.39 -15.24
C SER A 208 47.09 1.30 -13.73
N ASP A 209 47.60 0.25 -13.07
CA ASP A 209 47.51 0.11 -11.61
C ASP A 209 48.15 1.28 -10.87
N THR A 210 49.26 1.79 -11.39
CA THR A 210 49.90 2.99 -10.87
C THR A 210 48.99 4.21 -10.98
N ALA A 211 48.24 4.35 -12.07
CA ALA A 211 47.27 5.45 -12.22
C ALA A 211 46.07 5.26 -11.28
N LEU A 212 45.57 4.04 -11.09
CA LEU A 212 44.49 3.76 -10.13
C LEU A 212 44.93 4.03 -8.69
N GLN A 213 46.19 3.72 -8.34
CA GLN A 213 46.79 4.08 -7.07
C GLN A 213 46.91 5.60 -6.90
N GLN A 214 47.28 6.33 -7.95
CA GLN A 214 47.32 7.80 -7.91
C GLN A 214 45.93 8.42 -7.75
N ILE A 215 44.90 7.82 -8.34
CA ILE A 215 43.52 8.31 -8.21
C ILE A 215 42.96 7.98 -6.82
N TYR A 216 42.86 6.72 -6.44
CA TYR A 216 42.16 6.34 -5.21
C TYR A 216 43.08 6.30 -3.98
N GLY A 217 44.36 5.98 -4.17
CA GLY A 217 45.31 5.87 -3.08
C GLY A 217 45.60 7.22 -2.43
N VAL A 218 45.71 8.31 -3.20
CA VAL A 218 45.93 9.66 -2.64
C VAL A 218 44.72 10.13 -1.83
N ILE A 219 43.50 9.75 -2.23
CA ILE A 219 42.28 10.01 -1.44
C ILE A 219 42.34 9.29 -0.09
N PHE A 220 42.68 7.99 -0.09
CA PHE A 220 42.81 7.24 1.16
C PHE A 220 43.97 7.73 2.02
N GLN A 221 45.12 8.05 1.45
CA GLN A 221 46.25 8.61 2.19
C GLN A 221 45.90 9.97 2.83
N GLY A 222 45.19 10.83 2.12
CA GLY A 222 44.71 12.10 2.65
C GLY A 222 43.65 11.91 3.75
N ARG A 223 42.76 10.94 3.60
CA ARG A 223 41.73 10.59 4.60
C ARG A 223 42.34 10.03 5.88
N PHE A 224 43.21 9.03 5.74
CA PHE A 224 43.79 8.23 6.82
C PHE A 224 45.16 8.78 7.23
N ALA A 225 45.18 10.07 7.57
CA ALA A 225 46.40 10.76 8.00
C ALA A 225 46.86 10.31 9.40
N PRO A 226 48.18 10.30 9.68
CA PRO A 226 48.75 9.93 10.99
C PRO A 226 48.24 10.73 12.18
N GLU A 227 47.73 11.94 11.94
CA GLU A 227 47.17 12.82 12.97
C GLU A 227 45.84 12.33 13.53
N LYS A 228 45.10 11.52 12.76
CA LYS A 228 43.71 11.13 13.07
C LYS A 228 43.54 9.65 13.39
N TYR A 229 44.48 8.79 12.99
CA TYR A 229 44.32 7.34 13.08
C TYR A 229 45.55 6.64 13.66
N ALA A 230 45.31 5.48 14.28
CA ALA A 230 46.38 4.63 14.79
C ALA A 230 47.18 3.99 13.64
N PRO A 231 48.49 3.68 13.83
CA PRO A 231 49.33 3.11 12.79
C PRO A 231 48.76 1.86 12.08
N PRO A 232 48.13 0.88 12.77
CA PRO A 232 47.54 -0.28 12.11
C PRO A 232 46.45 0.06 11.08
N VAL A 233 45.64 1.09 11.37
CA VAL A 233 44.59 1.57 10.46
C VAL A 233 45.21 2.17 9.21
N ILE A 234 46.31 2.91 9.35
CA ILE A 234 47.03 3.56 8.25
C ILE A 234 47.68 2.52 7.33
N GLU A 235 48.29 1.48 7.91
CA GLU A 235 48.88 0.37 7.17
C GLU A 235 47.81 -0.35 6.32
N VAL A 236 46.64 -0.63 6.89
CA VAL A 236 45.50 -1.19 6.13
C VAL A 236 44.98 -0.20 5.09
N ALA A 237 44.87 1.09 5.42
CA ALA A 237 44.41 2.13 4.51
C ALA A 237 45.25 2.19 3.22
N ALA A 238 46.58 2.03 3.34
CA ALA A 238 47.49 1.98 2.19
C ALA A 238 47.23 0.78 1.26
N LEU A 239 46.66 -0.30 1.79
CA LEU A 239 46.34 -1.53 1.06
C LEU A 239 44.92 -1.53 0.46
N LEU A 240 44.05 -0.59 0.82
CA LEU A 240 42.65 -0.56 0.34
C LEU A 240 42.54 -0.46 -1.18
N THR A 241 43.33 0.41 -1.81
CA THR A 241 43.31 0.56 -3.27
C THR A 241 43.78 -0.69 -4.01
N PRO A 242 44.96 -1.29 -3.71
CA PRO A 242 45.38 -2.51 -4.41
C PRO A 242 44.43 -3.68 -4.14
N MET A 243 43.90 -3.82 -2.92
CA MET A 243 42.87 -4.81 -2.61
C MET A 243 41.60 -4.62 -3.45
N LEU A 244 41.13 -3.38 -3.57
CA LEU A 244 39.94 -3.04 -4.37
C LEU A 244 40.16 -3.31 -5.86
N VAL A 245 41.33 -2.97 -6.41
CA VAL A 245 41.68 -3.22 -7.81
C VAL A 245 41.79 -4.71 -8.10
N GLU A 246 42.39 -5.49 -7.20
CA GLU A 246 42.48 -6.95 -7.35
C GLU A 246 41.08 -7.60 -7.33
N LEU A 247 40.25 -7.23 -6.35
CA LEU A 247 38.87 -7.72 -6.26
C LEU A 247 38.06 -7.38 -7.52
N TRP A 248 38.17 -6.14 -8.00
CA TRP A 248 37.48 -5.69 -9.21
C TRP A 248 37.90 -6.48 -10.45
N ARG A 249 39.20 -6.74 -10.64
CA ARG A 249 39.71 -7.56 -11.75
C ARG A 249 39.24 -9.00 -11.67
N GLU A 250 39.25 -9.60 -10.48
CA GLU A 250 38.71 -10.95 -10.28
C GLU A 250 37.25 -11.02 -10.69
N ILE A 251 36.43 -10.08 -10.23
CA ILE A 251 35.00 -10.02 -10.57
C ILE A 251 34.81 -9.79 -12.06
N GLN A 252 35.55 -8.87 -12.67
CA GLN A 252 35.46 -8.57 -14.09
C GLN A 252 35.81 -9.80 -14.96
N SER A 253 36.74 -10.64 -14.51
CA SER A 253 37.13 -11.86 -15.22
C SER A 253 36.12 -13.01 -15.06
N LYS A 254 35.54 -13.18 -13.87
CA LYS A 254 34.63 -14.30 -13.53
C LYS A 254 33.16 -13.99 -13.88
N MET A 255 32.73 -12.74 -13.70
CA MET A 255 31.32 -12.31 -13.79
C MET A 255 31.05 -11.55 -15.09
N LEU A 256 31.10 -12.26 -16.23
CA LEU A 256 30.94 -11.66 -17.55
C LEU A 256 29.47 -11.35 -17.91
N PRO A 257 29.22 -10.31 -18.71
CA PRO A 257 27.89 -10.01 -19.20
C PRO A 257 27.44 -11.08 -20.21
N THR A 258 26.27 -11.67 -19.96
CA THR A 258 25.59 -12.61 -20.87
C THR A 258 24.19 -12.08 -21.21
N PRO A 259 23.46 -12.62 -22.20
CA PRO A 259 22.07 -12.26 -22.45
C PRO A 259 21.16 -12.31 -21.20
N ALA A 260 21.42 -13.24 -20.28
CA ALA A 260 20.70 -13.37 -19.00
C ALA A 260 21.25 -12.44 -17.90
N LYS A 261 22.52 -12.03 -18.00
CA LYS A 261 23.26 -11.20 -17.04
C LYS A 261 23.76 -9.90 -17.68
N PHE A 262 22.93 -9.26 -18.51
CA PHE A 262 23.36 -8.12 -19.35
C PHE A 262 23.80 -6.89 -18.53
N HIS A 263 23.35 -6.80 -17.28
CA HIS A 263 23.70 -5.72 -16.36
C HIS A 263 25.03 -5.96 -15.63
N TYR A 264 25.71 -7.10 -15.84
CA TYR A 264 27.03 -7.40 -15.25
C TYR A 264 28.14 -6.63 -15.96
N PHE A 265 28.07 -5.31 -15.85
CA PHE A 265 29.05 -4.41 -16.43
C PHE A 265 29.82 -3.69 -15.33
N PHE A 266 31.03 -4.15 -15.04
CA PHE A 266 31.88 -3.61 -13.98
C PHE A 266 32.92 -2.64 -14.56
N ASN A 267 32.95 -1.41 -14.08
CA ASN A 267 33.85 -0.36 -14.59
C ASN A 267 34.40 0.53 -13.46
N LEU A 268 35.25 1.51 -13.78
CA LEU A 268 35.89 2.37 -12.78
C LEU A 268 34.91 3.17 -11.92
N ARG A 269 33.69 3.43 -12.39
CA ARG A 269 32.66 4.07 -11.57
C ARG A 269 32.30 3.23 -10.34
N ASP A 270 32.38 1.90 -10.45
CA ASP A 270 32.14 1.03 -9.31
C ASP A 270 33.24 1.21 -8.25
N LEU A 271 34.51 1.39 -8.67
CA LEU A 271 35.61 1.70 -7.74
C LEU A 271 35.43 3.06 -7.07
N THR A 272 35.01 4.08 -7.83
CA THR A 272 34.69 5.40 -7.28
C THR A 272 33.56 5.32 -6.26
N ARG A 273 32.51 4.53 -6.51
CA ARG A 273 31.37 4.37 -5.58
C ARG A 273 31.74 3.64 -4.30
N VAL A 274 32.65 2.68 -4.35
CA VAL A 274 33.19 2.02 -3.15
C VAL A 274 34.03 3.01 -2.34
N THR A 275 34.93 3.73 -3.00
CA THR A 275 35.76 4.77 -2.37
C THR A 275 34.88 5.83 -1.72
N GLN A 276 33.89 6.36 -2.44
CA GLN A 276 32.94 7.34 -1.93
C GLN A 276 32.21 6.81 -0.68
N GLY A 277 31.76 5.55 -0.70
CA GLY A 277 31.07 4.92 0.43
C GLY A 277 31.92 4.82 1.70
N ILE A 278 33.20 4.45 1.56
CA ILE A 278 34.14 4.39 2.69
C ILE A 278 34.33 5.78 3.30
N MET A 279 34.33 6.83 2.47
CA MET A 279 34.54 8.21 2.90
C MET A 279 33.32 8.82 3.61
N MET A 280 32.14 8.18 3.54
CA MET A 280 30.94 8.63 4.26
C MET A 280 31.02 8.37 5.75
N VAL A 281 31.88 7.45 6.19
CA VAL A 281 32.04 7.12 7.60
C VAL A 281 32.86 8.21 8.29
N PRO A 282 32.34 8.85 9.35
CA PRO A 282 33.08 9.80 10.16
C PRO A 282 34.31 9.16 10.80
N HIS A 283 35.34 9.97 11.07
CA HIS A 283 36.61 9.45 11.61
C HIS A 283 36.45 8.77 12.98
N GLU A 284 35.55 9.28 13.82
CA GLU A 284 35.26 8.77 15.17
C GLU A 284 34.74 7.33 15.18
N VAL A 285 34.15 6.87 14.08
CA VAL A 285 33.54 5.54 13.98
C VAL A 285 34.59 4.46 13.68
N ILE A 286 35.69 4.82 13.01
CA ILE A 286 36.73 3.88 12.62
C ILE A 286 37.75 3.78 13.76
N ALA A 287 37.44 2.91 14.72
CA ALA A 287 38.24 2.74 15.93
C ALA A 287 39.52 1.89 15.72
N ASP A 288 39.45 0.87 14.87
CA ASP A 288 40.53 -0.09 14.64
C ASP A 288 40.61 -0.55 13.18
N GLU A 289 41.66 -1.32 12.86
CA GLU A 289 41.88 -1.85 11.52
C GLU A 289 40.81 -2.87 11.10
N GLN A 290 40.17 -3.57 12.04
CA GLN A 290 39.14 -4.56 11.76
C GLN A 290 37.86 -3.88 11.26
N VAL A 291 37.44 -2.78 11.89
CA VAL A 291 36.30 -1.96 11.45
C VAL A 291 36.55 -1.39 10.06
N LEU A 292 37.78 -0.96 9.75
CA LEU A 292 38.13 -0.48 8.41
C LEU A 292 38.02 -1.58 7.35
N VAL A 293 38.52 -2.79 7.62
CA VAL A 293 38.39 -3.94 6.70
C VAL A 293 36.93 -4.34 6.55
N ALA A 294 36.16 -4.35 7.64
CA ALA A 294 34.73 -4.63 7.63
C ALA A 294 33.96 -3.60 6.79
N LEU A 295 34.30 -2.32 6.89
CA LEU A 295 33.75 -1.24 6.07
C LEU A 295 34.09 -1.44 4.59
N TRP A 296 35.35 -1.72 4.26
CA TRP A 296 35.77 -2.00 2.88
C TRP A 296 35.01 -3.20 2.29
N LYS A 297 34.86 -4.27 3.06
CA LYS A 297 34.07 -5.46 2.68
C LYS A 297 32.60 -5.10 2.48
N HIS A 298 32.03 -4.30 3.38
CA HIS A 298 30.64 -3.87 3.31
C HIS A 298 30.37 -3.05 2.04
N GLU A 299 31.16 -2.00 1.81
CA GLU A 299 31.01 -1.10 0.66
C GLU A 299 31.25 -1.83 -0.66
N SER A 300 32.26 -2.70 -0.72
CA SER A 300 32.47 -3.57 -1.89
C SER A 300 31.25 -4.46 -2.15
N THR A 301 30.62 -5.00 -1.10
CA THR A 301 29.42 -5.84 -1.23
C THR A 301 28.23 -5.04 -1.76
N ARG A 302 28.04 -3.80 -1.29
CA ARG A 302 26.95 -2.91 -1.74
C ARG A 302 27.03 -2.58 -3.22
N ILE A 303 28.23 -2.48 -3.79
CA ILE A 303 28.43 -2.11 -5.20
C ILE A 303 28.51 -3.35 -6.11
N PHE A 304 29.27 -4.37 -5.73
CA PHE A 304 29.51 -5.53 -6.58
C PHE A 304 28.48 -6.64 -6.38
N SER A 305 28.25 -7.07 -5.13
CA SER A 305 27.41 -8.25 -4.83
C SER A 305 25.92 -7.99 -4.99
N ASP A 306 25.44 -6.80 -4.59
CA ASP A 306 24.01 -6.47 -4.67
C ASP A 306 23.47 -6.42 -6.11
N LYS A 307 24.37 -6.22 -7.08
CA LYS A 307 24.13 -6.24 -8.52
C LYS A 307 23.97 -7.65 -9.10
N LEU A 308 24.44 -8.69 -8.40
CA LEU A 308 24.41 -10.07 -8.87
C LEU A 308 23.00 -10.66 -8.74
N ASN A 309 22.56 -11.38 -9.79
CA ASN A 309 21.21 -11.94 -9.91
C ASN A 309 21.11 -13.43 -9.55
N THR A 310 22.22 -14.12 -9.29
CA THR A 310 22.21 -15.53 -8.85
C THR A 310 22.89 -15.71 -7.49
N VAL A 311 22.41 -16.69 -6.71
CA VAL A 311 22.98 -17.03 -5.41
C VAL A 311 24.40 -17.61 -5.56
N GLN A 312 24.64 -18.40 -6.61
CA GLN A 312 25.96 -18.97 -6.91
C GLN A 312 27.00 -17.88 -7.16
N ASP A 313 26.66 -16.84 -7.94
CA ASP A 313 27.59 -15.73 -8.18
C ASP A 313 27.90 -14.99 -6.86
N LYS A 314 26.92 -14.84 -5.96
CA LYS A 314 27.14 -14.20 -4.65
C LYS A 314 28.07 -15.01 -3.75
N VAL A 315 27.92 -16.33 -3.73
CA VAL A 315 28.86 -17.22 -3.02
C VAL A 315 30.27 -17.12 -3.61
N GLY A 316 30.38 -17.08 -4.94
CA GLY A 316 31.67 -16.87 -5.63
C GLY A 316 32.31 -15.52 -5.30
N TYR A 317 31.49 -14.46 -5.19
CA TYR A 317 31.93 -13.14 -4.75
C TYR A 317 32.44 -13.17 -3.30
N ASP A 318 31.66 -13.74 -2.37
CA ASP A 318 32.04 -13.80 -0.96
C ASP A 318 33.38 -14.55 -0.77
N ALA A 319 33.61 -15.61 -1.55
CA ALA A 319 34.88 -16.34 -1.59
C ALA A 319 36.03 -15.47 -2.13
N ALA A 320 35.82 -14.72 -3.20
CA ALA A 320 36.82 -13.82 -3.78
C ALA A 320 37.23 -12.71 -2.79
N VAL A 321 36.26 -12.12 -2.08
CA VAL A 321 36.53 -11.11 -1.04
C VAL A 321 37.41 -11.68 0.07
N GLN A 322 37.08 -12.88 0.58
CA GLN A 322 37.88 -13.53 1.61
C GLN A 322 39.29 -13.88 1.13
N GLN A 323 39.43 -14.31 -0.13
CA GLN A 323 40.73 -14.59 -0.73
C GLN A 323 41.61 -13.33 -0.81
N VAL A 324 41.04 -12.18 -1.21
CA VAL A 324 41.75 -10.90 -1.26
C VAL A 324 42.18 -10.46 0.14
N ILE A 325 41.29 -10.52 1.13
CA ILE A 325 41.63 -10.20 2.53
C ILE A 325 42.79 -11.08 3.01
N ARG A 326 42.69 -12.40 2.80
CA ARG A 326 43.73 -13.36 3.19
C ARG A 326 45.08 -13.06 2.52
N ARG A 327 45.07 -12.67 1.24
CA ARG A 327 46.30 -12.40 0.47
C ARG A 327 47.03 -11.13 0.95
N PHE A 328 46.31 -10.05 1.21
CA PHE A 328 46.91 -8.76 1.56
C PHE A 328 47.12 -8.57 3.07
N LEU A 329 46.23 -9.13 3.90
CA LEU A 329 46.18 -8.88 5.34
C LEU A 329 46.46 -10.14 6.20
N GLY A 330 46.64 -11.29 5.57
CA GLY A 330 46.95 -12.56 6.25
C GLY A 330 45.72 -13.33 6.77
N GLU A 331 45.98 -14.52 7.33
CA GLU A 331 44.93 -15.44 7.80
C GLU A 331 44.13 -14.89 8.98
N ASP A 332 44.81 -14.24 9.93
CA ASP A 332 44.21 -13.78 11.17
C ASP A 332 43.10 -12.76 10.92
N MET A 333 43.36 -11.79 10.03
CA MET A 333 42.37 -10.78 9.64
C MET A 333 41.22 -11.38 8.83
N SER A 334 41.49 -12.37 7.97
CA SER A 334 40.44 -13.09 7.24
C SER A 334 39.49 -13.83 8.19
N ASN A 335 40.03 -14.50 9.21
CA ASN A 335 39.22 -15.19 10.21
C ASN A 335 38.37 -14.23 11.05
N ARG A 336 38.93 -13.09 11.49
CA ARG A 336 38.20 -12.07 12.25
C ARG A 336 37.08 -11.40 11.44
N THR A 337 37.26 -11.27 10.13
CA THR A 337 36.32 -10.59 9.21
C THR A 337 35.49 -11.55 8.37
N GLN A 338 35.39 -12.83 8.77
CA GLN A 338 34.60 -13.83 8.07
C GLN A 338 33.10 -13.48 8.10
N ALA A 339 32.58 -13.08 9.26
CA ALA A 339 31.21 -12.61 9.42
C ALA A 339 30.98 -11.32 8.62
N ASN A 340 29.74 -11.10 8.16
CA ASN A 340 29.35 -9.86 7.51
C ASN A 340 28.92 -8.85 8.56
N GLU A 341 29.69 -7.79 8.69
CA GLU A 341 29.30 -6.61 9.46
C GLU A 341 28.54 -5.64 8.56
N TYR A 342 27.49 -5.04 9.11
CA TYR A 342 26.64 -4.13 8.37
C TYR A 342 26.69 -2.72 8.95
N PHE A 343 26.64 -1.73 8.06
CA PHE A 343 26.66 -0.31 8.40
C PHE A 343 25.30 0.31 8.05
N VAL A 344 24.83 1.25 8.88
CA VAL A 344 23.53 1.94 8.74
C VAL A 344 23.61 3.37 9.25
N HIS A 345 22.69 4.23 8.80
CA HIS A 345 22.68 5.66 9.17
C HIS A 345 21.79 6.01 10.37
N PHE A 346 20.85 5.15 10.77
CA PHE A 346 19.69 5.56 11.57
C PHE A 346 19.59 4.88 12.96
N LEU A 347 20.73 4.50 13.54
CA LEU A 347 20.75 3.86 14.87
C LEU A 347 20.62 4.86 16.02
N ARG A 348 21.16 6.07 15.87
CA ARG A 348 21.13 7.10 16.93
C ARG A 348 19.71 7.56 17.22
N GLU A 349 19.44 7.83 18.49
CA GLU A 349 18.16 8.35 18.98
C GLU A 349 18.12 9.87 18.99
N PRO A 350 16.94 10.47 18.73
CA PRO A 350 16.77 11.89 18.98
C PRO A 350 16.94 12.14 20.47
N ARG A 351 17.53 13.29 20.83
CA ARG A 351 17.60 13.69 22.24
C ARG A 351 16.26 14.30 22.62
N ILE A 352 15.57 13.64 23.54
CA ILE A 352 14.28 14.07 24.07
C ILE A 352 14.52 14.73 25.43
N ASP A 353 13.89 15.87 25.67
CA ASP A 353 13.85 16.48 26.99
C ASP A 353 13.05 15.58 27.95
N PRO A 354 13.66 15.05 29.03
CA PRO A 354 12.99 14.16 29.96
C PRO A 354 11.82 14.81 30.72
N GLU A 355 11.73 16.14 30.82
CA GLU A 355 10.63 16.83 31.53
C GLU A 355 9.44 17.18 30.62
N SER A 356 9.69 17.64 29.38
CA SER A 356 8.63 18.07 28.44
C SER A 356 8.22 17.01 27.43
N GLY A 357 9.08 16.01 27.18
CA GLY A 357 8.90 15.02 26.11
C GLY A 357 9.09 15.59 24.70
N GLU A 358 9.56 16.83 24.56
CA GLU A 358 9.85 17.46 23.27
C GLU A 358 11.23 17.02 22.73
N GLU A 359 11.34 16.87 21.41
CA GLU A 359 12.61 16.57 20.74
C GLU A 359 13.49 17.84 20.73
N LEU A 360 14.59 17.82 21.49
CA LEU A 360 15.56 18.92 21.55
C LEU A 360 16.48 18.94 20.32
N GLU A 361 16.95 17.76 19.92
CA GLU A 361 17.82 17.59 18.75
C GLU A 361 17.32 16.40 17.92
N PRO A 362 17.17 16.56 16.59
CA PRO A 362 16.77 15.45 15.72
C PRO A 362 17.83 14.36 15.72
N ALA A 363 17.39 13.12 15.48
CA ALA A 363 18.30 11.97 15.40
C ALA A 363 19.39 12.21 14.35
N VAL A 364 20.66 12.17 14.77
CA VAL A 364 21.80 12.35 13.87
C VAL A 364 21.93 11.12 12.99
N LEU A 365 21.86 11.31 11.67
CA LEU A 365 22.06 10.25 10.69
C LEU A 365 23.56 9.95 10.54
N LEU A 366 24.08 9.01 11.33
CA LEU A 366 25.50 8.65 11.39
C LEU A 366 25.74 7.28 10.77
N TYR A 367 26.65 7.18 9.80
CA TYR A 367 26.98 5.88 9.19
C TYR A 367 27.90 5.06 10.10
N GLU A 368 27.35 4.04 10.77
CA GLU A 368 28.06 3.29 11.81
C GLU A 368 27.74 1.78 11.78
N PRO A 369 28.62 0.91 12.32
CA PRO A 369 28.39 -0.52 12.36
C PRO A 369 27.22 -0.86 13.29
N CYS A 370 26.32 -1.74 12.83
CA CYS A 370 25.07 -2.01 13.54
C CYS A 370 25.16 -3.11 14.61
N GLY A 371 26.28 -3.84 14.67
CA GLY A 371 26.40 -5.05 15.47
C GLY A 371 25.45 -6.15 14.98
N SER A 372 24.23 -6.19 15.52
CA SER A 372 23.23 -7.22 15.23
C SER A 372 22.08 -6.73 14.35
N ILE A 373 21.65 -7.57 13.41
CA ILE A 373 20.48 -7.30 12.55
C ILE A 373 19.18 -7.18 13.36
N ALA A 374 19.11 -7.76 14.57
CA ALA A 374 17.96 -7.64 15.45
C ALA A 374 17.76 -6.20 15.94
N VAL A 375 18.83 -5.52 16.32
CA VAL A 375 18.80 -4.10 16.76
C VAL A 375 18.29 -3.22 15.62
N VAL A 376 18.79 -3.45 14.40
CA VAL A 376 18.31 -2.73 13.21
C VAL A 376 16.84 -3.01 12.93
N ARG A 377 16.40 -4.26 13.08
CA ARG A 377 14.99 -4.64 12.89
C ARG A 377 14.08 -3.91 13.87
N ASP A 378 14.44 -3.85 15.15
CA ASP A 378 13.66 -3.16 16.17
C ASP A 378 13.57 -1.66 15.87
N ARG A 379 14.69 -1.06 15.44
CA ARG A 379 14.75 0.34 15.01
C ARG A 379 13.81 0.63 13.84
N ILE A 380 13.88 -0.17 12.78
CA ILE A 380 13.01 -0.04 11.60
C ILE A 380 11.53 -0.24 12.00
N THR A 381 11.26 -1.18 12.92
CA THR A 381 9.89 -1.42 13.42
C THR A 381 9.34 -0.18 14.13
N ASN A 382 10.16 0.51 14.92
CA ASN A 382 9.76 1.76 15.57
C ASN A 382 9.49 2.87 14.54
N HIS A 383 10.36 3.06 13.54
CA HIS A 383 10.08 4.01 12.46
C HIS A 383 8.80 3.67 11.68
N MET A 384 8.53 2.38 11.44
CA MET A 384 7.28 1.94 10.79
C MET A 384 6.04 2.28 11.65
N LYS A 385 6.12 2.18 12.98
CA LYS A 385 5.03 2.59 13.89
C LYS A 385 4.79 4.10 13.85
N VAL A 386 5.87 4.89 13.82
CA VAL A 386 5.77 6.36 13.71
C VAL A 386 5.12 6.74 12.37
N LEU A 387 5.61 6.16 11.26
CA LEU A 387 5.04 6.37 9.92
C LEU A 387 3.54 6.06 9.86
N ASN A 388 3.11 4.96 10.47
CA ASN A 388 1.70 4.57 10.50
C ASN A 388 0.82 5.45 11.39
N THR A 389 1.44 6.18 12.32
CA THR A 389 0.75 7.14 13.21
C THR A 389 0.64 8.50 12.54
N SER A 390 1.69 8.94 11.83
CA SER A 390 1.69 10.19 11.07
C SER A 390 0.80 10.12 9.82
N ASN A 391 0.87 9.02 9.05
CA ASN A 391 0.06 8.81 7.87
C ASN A 391 -1.25 8.08 8.20
N LYS A 392 -2.36 8.84 8.29
CA LYS A 392 -3.70 8.28 8.56
C LYS A 392 -4.29 7.50 7.38
N THR A 393 -3.90 7.83 6.14
CA THR A 393 -4.53 7.34 4.91
C THR A 393 -3.94 6.03 4.40
N GLU A 394 -2.61 5.87 4.45
CA GLU A 394 -1.91 4.68 3.97
C GLU A 394 -1.01 4.08 5.06
N LYS A 395 -1.53 3.07 5.76
CA LYS A 395 -0.75 2.32 6.75
C LYS A 395 0.06 1.21 6.08
N ILE A 396 1.38 1.24 6.28
CA ILE A 396 2.32 0.23 5.80
C ILE A 396 2.47 -0.86 6.87
N ARG A 397 2.03 -2.08 6.58
CA ARG A 397 2.21 -3.26 7.44
C ARG A 397 3.21 -4.21 6.79
N LEU A 398 4.49 -4.05 7.11
CA LEU A 398 5.56 -4.87 6.57
C LEU A 398 6.05 -5.89 7.59
N VAL A 399 6.28 -7.11 7.13
CA VAL A 399 6.99 -8.14 7.89
C VAL A 399 8.49 -7.96 7.65
N LEU A 400 9.24 -7.65 8.70
CA LEU A 400 10.67 -7.28 8.63
C LEU A 400 11.58 -8.49 8.85
N PHE A 401 11.54 -9.46 7.92
CA PHE A 401 12.51 -10.55 7.87
C PHE A 401 13.89 -10.05 7.41
N ASP A 402 14.94 -10.84 7.63
CA ASP A 402 16.35 -10.45 7.40
C ASP A 402 16.62 -9.82 6.03
N ALA A 403 16.09 -10.40 4.96
CA ALA A 403 16.28 -9.85 3.62
C ALA A 403 15.57 -8.50 3.44
N ALA A 404 14.38 -8.29 4.01
CA ALA A 404 13.70 -6.99 3.99
C ALA A 404 14.51 -5.92 4.73
N VAL A 405 15.05 -6.25 5.90
CA VAL A 405 15.94 -5.36 6.67
C VAL A 405 17.18 -4.99 5.84
N LYS A 406 17.86 -5.99 5.25
CA LYS A 406 19.03 -5.76 4.38
C LYS A 406 18.68 -4.88 3.17
N HIS A 407 17.50 -5.04 2.55
CA HIS A 407 17.08 -4.19 1.45
C HIS A 407 16.83 -2.75 1.88
N ILE A 408 16.22 -2.50 3.05
CA ILE A 408 16.05 -1.15 3.61
C ILE A 408 17.41 -0.50 3.82
N MET A 409 18.35 -1.22 4.44
CA MET A 409 19.71 -0.72 4.69
C MET A 409 20.42 -0.30 3.41
N ARG A 410 20.29 -1.09 2.34
CA ARG A 410 20.82 -0.74 1.01
C ARG A 410 20.19 0.53 0.45
N ILE A 411 18.86 0.64 0.53
CA ILE A 411 18.13 1.80 -0.01
C ILE A 411 18.51 3.07 0.76
N THR A 412 18.54 3.01 2.10
CA THR A 412 18.95 4.14 2.94
C THR A 412 20.40 4.55 2.68
N ARG A 413 21.32 3.59 2.44
CA ARG A 413 22.71 3.90 2.06
C ARG A 413 22.76 4.63 0.72
N VAL A 414 21.87 4.34 -0.23
CA VAL A 414 21.81 5.08 -1.50
C VAL A 414 21.27 6.49 -1.28
N PHE A 415 20.25 6.70 -0.44
CA PHE A 415 19.74 8.04 -0.13
C PHE A 415 20.74 8.94 0.61
N ALA A 416 21.70 8.34 1.31
CA ALA A 416 22.79 9.08 1.92
C ALA A 416 23.82 9.62 0.91
N LEU A 417 23.91 9.02 -0.28
CA LEU A 417 24.88 9.45 -1.29
C LEU A 417 24.37 10.69 -2.04
N PRO A 418 25.23 11.71 -2.25
CA PRO A 418 24.90 12.74 -3.23
C PRO A 418 24.75 12.08 -4.60
N ARG A 419 23.67 12.43 -5.32
CA ARG A 419 23.31 11.84 -6.62
C ARG A 419 23.06 10.33 -6.58
N GLY A 420 22.69 9.82 -5.41
CA GLY A 420 22.41 8.41 -5.18
C GLY A 420 21.08 7.98 -5.80
N ASN A 421 21.12 7.36 -6.98
CA ASN A 421 19.93 6.78 -7.62
C ASN A 421 19.94 5.26 -7.45
N VAL A 422 18.77 4.63 -7.32
CA VAL A 422 18.66 3.18 -7.10
C VAL A 422 17.76 2.50 -8.12
N LEU A 423 18.23 1.35 -8.62
CA LEU A 423 17.46 0.45 -9.48
C LEU A 423 17.16 -0.83 -8.71
N LEU A 424 15.90 -0.99 -8.31
CA LEU A 424 15.38 -2.15 -7.60
C LEU A 424 14.82 -3.14 -8.61
N VAL A 425 15.48 -4.29 -8.76
CA VAL A 425 15.04 -5.32 -9.70
C VAL A 425 14.51 -6.52 -8.93
N GLY A 426 13.27 -6.92 -9.19
CA GLY A 426 12.68 -8.10 -8.56
C GLY A 426 11.27 -8.40 -9.06
N VAL A 427 10.78 -9.61 -8.79
CA VAL A 427 9.41 -9.97 -9.17
C VAL A 427 8.36 -9.08 -8.50
N GLY A 428 7.17 -9.00 -9.09
CA GLY A 428 6.04 -8.26 -8.51
C GLY A 428 5.75 -8.72 -7.07
N GLY A 429 5.43 -7.79 -6.18
CA GLY A 429 5.12 -8.11 -4.78
C GLY A 429 6.31 -8.38 -3.86
N SER A 430 7.56 -8.31 -4.34
CA SER A 430 8.76 -8.51 -3.50
C SER A 430 9.02 -7.42 -2.45
N GLY A 431 8.18 -6.38 -2.38
CA GLY A 431 8.28 -5.29 -1.40
C GLY A 431 9.03 -4.04 -1.87
N LYS A 432 9.48 -3.95 -3.14
CA LYS A 432 10.28 -2.83 -3.67
C LYS A 432 9.72 -1.44 -3.30
N GLN A 433 8.45 -1.18 -3.63
CA GLN A 433 7.79 0.10 -3.34
C GLN A 433 7.65 0.35 -1.84
N SER A 434 7.09 -0.62 -1.10
CA SER A 434 6.77 -0.45 0.32
C SER A 434 8.03 -0.28 1.18
N LEU A 435 9.11 -0.99 0.88
CA LEU A 435 10.40 -0.84 1.56
C LEU A 435 11.06 0.49 1.22
N THR A 436 10.90 0.97 -0.02
CA THR A 436 11.41 2.30 -0.44
C THR A 436 10.70 3.41 0.32
N ARG A 437 9.37 3.37 0.45
CA ARG A 437 8.63 4.37 1.23
C ARG A 437 9.06 4.42 2.69
N LEU A 438 9.28 3.26 3.30
CA LEU A 438 9.79 3.18 4.67
C LEU A 438 11.23 3.71 4.77
N ALA A 439 12.11 3.35 3.84
CA ALA A 439 13.49 3.85 3.79
C ALA A 439 13.56 5.37 3.58
N ALA A 440 12.69 5.92 2.72
CA ALA A 440 12.59 7.36 2.49
C ALA A 440 12.12 8.08 3.75
N PHE A 441 11.11 7.54 4.45
CA PHE A 441 10.67 8.08 5.73
C PHE A 441 11.78 8.09 6.80
N ILE A 442 12.55 6.99 6.91
CA ILE A 442 13.67 6.89 7.86
C ILE A 442 14.71 7.99 7.63
N PHE A 443 14.96 8.35 6.36
CA PHE A 443 15.95 9.36 6.00
C PHE A 443 15.33 10.77 5.83
N GLY A 444 14.03 10.94 6.07
CA GLY A 444 13.34 12.23 5.95
C GLY A 444 13.11 12.72 4.52
N LEU A 445 13.06 11.81 3.53
CA LEU A 445 12.77 12.14 2.14
C LEU A 445 11.27 12.23 1.88
N GLU A 446 10.88 13.20 1.05
CA GLU A 446 9.54 13.26 0.47
C GLU A 446 9.42 12.23 -0.66
N THR A 447 8.44 11.33 -0.58
CA THR A 447 8.23 10.31 -1.62
C THR A 447 7.23 10.79 -2.64
N PHE A 448 7.62 10.81 -3.91
CA PHE A 448 6.72 11.06 -5.03
C PHE A 448 6.61 9.81 -5.90
N GLN A 449 5.39 9.44 -6.27
CA GLN A 449 5.11 8.34 -7.18
C GLN A 449 4.07 8.80 -8.20
N ILE A 450 4.28 8.47 -9.47
CA ILE A 450 3.33 8.76 -10.54
C ILE A 450 2.03 8.01 -10.25
N THR A 451 0.90 8.72 -10.30
CA THR A 451 -0.42 8.09 -10.25
C THR A 451 -0.86 7.80 -11.68
N PRO A 452 -0.79 6.55 -12.16
CA PRO A 452 -1.10 6.25 -13.55
C PRO A 452 -2.59 6.47 -13.82
N SER A 453 -2.91 7.48 -14.64
CA SER A 453 -4.23 7.62 -15.27
C SER A 453 -4.18 7.10 -16.71
N GLU A 454 -5.32 6.73 -17.30
CA GLU A 454 -5.35 6.34 -18.72
C GLU A 454 -4.87 7.48 -19.63
N SER A 455 -5.17 8.73 -19.25
CA SER A 455 -4.77 9.96 -19.93
C SER A 455 -3.36 10.45 -19.61
N TYR A 456 -2.59 9.75 -18.76
CA TYR A 456 -1.22 10.16 -18.43
C TYR A 456 -0.34 10.13 -19.68
N CYS A 457 0.15 11.29 -20.08
CA CYS A 457 0.91 11.54 -21.29
C CYS A 457 2.26 12.19 -20.96
N LEU A 458 3.07 12.44 -21.98
CA LEU A 458 4.39 13.05 -21.79
C LEU A 458 4.34 14.42 -21.11
N GLN A 459 3.33 15.24 -21.40
CA GLN A 459 3.21 16.56 -20.80
C GLN A 459 3.08 16.49 -19.27
N TYR A 460 2.22 15.59 -18.77
CA TYR A 460 2.06 15.37 -17.33
C TYR A 460 3.35 14.89 -16.67
N PHE A 461 4.11 14.02 -17.34
CA PHE A 461 5.42 13.60 -16.84
C PHE A 461 6.42 14.76 -16.74
N LEU A 462 6.44 15.65 -17.73
CA LEU A 462 7.29 16.85 -17.68
C LEU A 462 6.83 17.85 -16.62
N ASP A 463 5.51 17.97 -16.39
CA ASP A 463 4.95 18.78 -15.31
C ASP A 463 5.36 18.25 -13.93
N ASP A 464 5.20 16.93 -13.70
CA ASP A 464 5.64 16.25 -12.48
C ASP A 464 7.15 16.44 -12.25
N LEU A 465 7.95 16.27 -13.31
CA LEU A 465 9.41 16.44 -13.25
C LEU A 465 9.78 17.88 -12.89
N ARG A 466 9.15 18.89 -13.50
CA ARG A 466 9.35 20.30 -13.14
C ARG A 466 9.06 20.57 -11.67
N GLN A 467 7.95 20.04 -11.16
CA GLN A 467 7.59 20.19 -9.76
C GLN A 467 8.65 19.56 -8.83
N GLN A 468 9.12 18.35 -9.15
CA GLN A 468 10.16 17.70 -8.35
C GLN A 468 11.50 18.45 -8.41
N TYR A 469 11.85 19.04 -9.55
CA TYR A 469 13.03 19.90 -9.69
C TYR A 469 12.93 21.13 -8.78
N GLN A 470 11.78 21.81 -8.73
CA GLN A 470 11.60 22.98 -7.85
C GLN A 470 11.72 22.58 -6.37
N ILE A 471 11.07 21.50 -5.95
CA ILE A 471 11.13 21.00 -4.57
C ILE A 471 12.57 20.64 -4.18
N ALA A 472 13.27 19.90 -5.06
CA ALA A 472 14.66 19.48 -4.82
C ALA A 472 15.66 20.65 -4.83
N GLY A 473 15.46 21.63 -5.72
CA GLY A 473 16.31 22.81 -5.82
C GLY A 473 16.20 23.73 -4.59
N MET A 474 15.03 23.79 -3.95
CA MET A 474 14.84 24.48 -2.68
C MET A 474 15.53 23.79 -1.48
N GLY A 475 16.12 22.60 -1.68
CA GLY A 475 16.90 21.89 -0.66
C GLY A 475 16.15 20.75 0.04
N LYS A 476 14.91 20.43 -0.36
CA LYS A 476 14.21 19.25 0.16
C LYS A 476 14.67 17.99 -0.57
N LYS A 477 14.97 16.92 0.16
CA LYS A 477 15.33 15.64 -0.45
C LYS A 477 14.09 14.88 -0.90
N VAL A 478 14.10 14.41 -2.14
CA VAL A 478 12.95 13.77 -2.80
C VAL A 478 13.34 12.38 -3.29
N ALA A 479 12.51 11.38 -2.99
CA ALA A 479 12.57 10.05 -3.59
C ALA A 479 11.49 9.93 -4.68
N PHE A 480 11.90 10.09 -5.94
CA PHE A 480 11.02 9.91 -7.10
C PHE A 480 10.97 8.42 -7.48
N MET A 481 9.90 7.74 -7.06
CA MET A 481 9.67 6.33 -7.37
C MET A 481 8.94 6.17 -8.70
N ILE A 482 9.47 5.31 -9.57
CA ILE A 482 8.82 4.96 -10.83
C ILE A 482 8.82 3.46 -11.04
N THR A 483 7.70 2.92 -11.48
CA THR A 483 7.53 1.49 -11.77
C THR A 483 7.47 1.18 -13.26
N ASP A 484 7.78 -0.06 -13.61
CA ASP A 484 7.68 -0.56 -14.99
C ASP A 484 6.26 -0.41 -15.58
N HIS A 485 5.22 -0.53 -14.75
CA HIS A 485 3.82 -0.34 -15.16
C HIS A 485 3.45 1.12 -15.49
N GLU A 486 4.13 2.10 -14.89
CA GLU A 486 3.89 3.53 -15.13
C GLU A 486 4.54 4.01 -16.44
N MET A 487 5.49 3.25 -16.99
CA MET A 487 6.28 3.60 -18.17
C MET A 487 5.58 3.19 -19.48
N LYS A 488 4.57 3.97 -19.89
CA LYS A 488 3.82 3.71 -21.13
C LYS A 488 4.58 4.06 -22.41
N HIS A 489 5.37 5.14 -22.39
CA HIS A 489 6.09 5.65 -23.56
C HIS A 489 7.60 5.56 -23.37
N GLU A 490 8.32 5.12 -24.40
CA GLU A 490 9.78 5.01 -24.33
C GLU A 490 10.46 6.37 -24.12
N SER A 491 9.84 7.47 -24.56
CA SER A 491 10.34 8.83 -24.37
C SER A 491 10.59 9.19 -22.90
N PHE A 492 9.86 8.58 -21.93
CA PHE A 492 10.07 8.87 -20.51
C PHE A 492 11.48 8.46 -20.07
N PHE A 493 12.00 7.36 -20.61
CA PHE A 493 13.34 6.88 -20.31
C PHE A 493 14.42 7.79 -20.89
N GLU A 494 14.16 8.49 -21.98
CA GLU A 494 15.10 9.47 -22.54
C GLU A 494 15.30 10.64 -21.56
N TYR A 495 14.21 11.19 -21.05
CA TYR A 495 14.27 12.26 -20.05
C TYR A 495 14.97 11.78 -18.77
N ILE A 496 14.63 10.60 -18.24
CA ILE A 496 15.29 10.03 -17.07
C ILE A 496 16.79 9.80 -17.34
N ASN A 497 17.16 9.32 -18.52
CA ASN A 497 18.56 9.14 -18.91
C ASN A 497 19.32 10.48 -18.88
N ASN A 498 18.72 11.56 -19.36
CA ASN A 498 19.32 12.89 -19.32
C ASN A 498 19.49 13.39 -17.88
N VAL A 499 18.48 13.21 -17.01
CA VAL A 499 18.62 13.56 -15.59
C VAL A 499 19.72 12.74 -14.91
N LEU A 500 19.78 11.42 -15.16
CA LEU A 500 20.80 10.54 -14.58
C LEU A 500 22.22 10.85 -15.09
N ALA A 501 22.36 11.33 -16.33
CA ALA A 501 23.65 11.54 -16.97
C ALA A 501 24.19 12.99 -16.85
N ALA A 502 23.30 13.99 -16.85
CA ALA A 502 23.66 15.42 -16.87
C ALA A 502 22.99 16.24 -15.76
N GLY A 503 21.98 15.72 -15.06
CA GLY A 503 21.19 16.48 -14.08
C GLY A 503 20.24 17.51 -14.69
N GLU A 504 20.32 17.77 -16.00
CA GLU A 504 19.48 18.74 -16.72
C GLU A 504 18.75 18.09 -17.89
N VAL A 505 17.54 18.57 -18.16
CA VAL A 505 16.74 18.22 -19.32
C VAL A 505 16.58 19.46 -20.20
N PRO A 506 17.08 19.43 -21.46
CA PRO A 506 16.92 20.55 -22.39
C PRO A 506 15.43 20.87 -22.64
N GLY A 507 15.08 22.16 -22.59
CA GLY A 507 13.72 22.63 -22.85
C GLY A 507 12.68 22.29 -21.76
N LEU A 508 13.11 21.81 -20.58
CA LEU A 508 12.19 21.53 -19.46
C LEU A 508 11.58 22.81 -18.87
N PHE A 509 12.39 23.87 -18.77
CA PHE A 509 12.01 25.18 -18.23
C PHE A 509 12.02 26.24 -19.34
N SER A 510 11.05 27.15 -19.30
CA SER A 510 11.07 28.33 -20.17
C SER A 510 12.14 29.33 -19.73
N ALA A 511 12.46 30.32 -20.58
CA ALA A 511 13.37 31.40 -20.19
C ALA A 511 12.86 32.19 -18.98
N GLU A 512 11.54 32.42 -18.90
CA GLU A 512 10.90 33.11 -17.78
C GLU A 512 11.02 32.30 -16.47
N ASP A 513 10.81 30.98 -16.54
CA ASP A 513 10.99 30.09 -15.39
C ASP A 513 12.45 30.08 -14.90
N ARG A 514 13.41 30.04 -15.83
CA ARG A 514 14.84 30.08 -15.52
C ARG A 514 15.21 31.36 -14.79
N ASP A 515 14.74 32.52 -15.25
CA ASP A 515 14.98 33.80 -14.59
C ASP A 515 14.39 33.85 -13.19
N GLN A 516 13.17 33.35 -13.00
CA GLN A 516 12.54 33.26 -11.68
C GLN A 516 13.35 32.37 -10.72
N ILE A 517 13.73 31.17 -11.15
CA ILE A 517 14.53 30.23 -10.35
C ILE A 517 15.89 30.86 -10.00
N CYS A 518 16.55 31.50 -10.95
CA CYS A 518 17.82 32.21 -10.70
C CYS A 518 17.66 33.31 -9.63
N ASN A 519 16.56 34.05 -9.64
CA ASN A 519 16.29 35.07 -8.62
C ASN A 519 16.10 34.45 -7.22
N GLU A 520 15.39 33.33 -7.12
CA GLU A 520 15.20 32.59 -5.87
C GLU A 520 16.53 32.00 -5.37
N MET A 521 17.32 31.40 -6.26
CA MET A 521 18.64 30.85 -5.94
C MET A 521 19.63 31.92 -5.51
N ARG A 522 19.55 33.14 -6.07
CA ARG A 522 20.39 34.26 -5.66
C ARG A 522 20.20 34.60 -4.18
N ALA A 523 18.97 34.55 -3.68
CA ALA A 523 18.68 34.78 -2.27
C ALA A 523 19.26 33.68 -1.37
N LEU A 524 19.13 32.41 -1.79
CA LEU A 524 19.67 31.27 -1.07
C LEU A 524 21.20 31.26 -1.04
N ALA A 525 21.86 31.48 -2.18
CA ALA A 525 23.32 31.48 -2.30
C ALA A 525 23.98 32.55 -1.42
N LYS A 526 23.35 33.72 -1.27
CA LYS A 526 23.79 34.77 -0.33
C LYS A 526 23.66 34.35 1.14
N THR A 527 22.61 33.58 1.46
CA THR A 527 22.33 33.11 2.83
C THR A 527 23.26 31.99 3.25
N GLU A 528 23.53 31.03 2.36
CA GLU A 528 24.37 29.85 2.61
C GLU A 528 25.89 30.16 2.61
N ARG A 529 26.30 31.42 2.40
CA ARG A 529 27.71 31.89 2.39
C ARG A 529 28.64 30.99 1.56
N VAL A 530 28.22 30.62 0.34
CA VAL A 530 29.07 29.88 -0.58
C VAL A 530 30.34 30.67 -0.85
N ARG A 531 31.51 30.05 -0.63
CA ARG A 531 32.83 30.73 -0.61
C ARG A 531 33.20 31.43 -1.92
N GLU A 532 32.59 31.02 -3.04
CA GLU A 532 32.84 31.54 -4.40
C GLU A 532 31.54 31.96 -5.09
N PHE A 533 30.80 32.88 -4.48
CA PHE A 533 29.57 33.39 -5.09
C PHE A 533 29.89 34.38 -6.23
N THR A 534 29.56 33.99 -7.46
CA THR A 534 29.56 34.89 -8.62
C THR A 534 28.13 35.13 -9.08
N ASP A 535 27.67 36.38 -9.06
CA ASP A 535 26.28 36.74 -9.42
C ASP A 535 26.09 36.76 -10.95
N THR A 536 26.24 35.59 -11.57
CA THR A 536 25.94 35.36 -12.98
C THR A 536 24.81 34.35 -13.08
N GLU A 537 23.91 34.57 -14.04
CA GLU A 537 22.81 33.66 -14.35
C GLU A 537 23.29 32.23 -14.60
N ASP A 538 24.40 32.07 -15.35
CA ASP A 538 25.03 30.78 -15.67
C ASP A 538 25.50 30.04 -14.40
N TYR A 539 26.05 30.77 -13.41
CA TYR A 539 26.47 30.20 -12.13
C TYR A 539 25.26 29.79 -11.27
N LEU A 540 24.26 30.68 -11.17
CA LEU A 540 23.04 30.42 -10.39
C LEU A 540 22.25 29.22 -10.92
N TRP A 541 22.19 29.08 -12.25
CA TRP A 541 21.55 27.92 -12.88
C TRP A 541 22.31 26.63 -12.59
N LYS A 542 23.64 26.63 -12.71
CA LYS A 542 24.47 25.47 -12.34
C LYS A 542 24.32 25.12 -10.86
N PHE A 543 24.24 26.12 -9.98
CA PHE A 543 23.98 25.94 -8.57
C PHE A 543 22.62 25.26 -8.32
N PHE A 544 21.55 25.72 -8.98
CA PHE A 544 20.24 25.07 -8.95
C PHE A 544 20.31 23.60 -9.39
N VAL A 545 20.88 23.35 -10.57
CA VAL A 545 20.97 21.99 -11.15
C VAL A 545 21.75 21.04 -10.24
N ASN A 546 22.87 21.50 -9.67
CA ASN A 546 23.65 20.69 -8.72
C ASN A 546 22.83 20.34 -7.46
N ARG A 547 22.11 21.31 -6.89
CA ARG A 547 21.23 21.06 -5.73
C ARG A 547 20.12 20.07 -6.06
N VAL A 548 19.48 20.22 -7.23
CA VAL A 548 18.48 19.26 -7.68
C VAL A 548 19.10 17.87 -7.79
N TRP A 549 20.26 17.75 -8.43
CA TRP A 549 20.88 16.46 -8.67
C TRP A 549 21.32 15.75 -7.38
N ASP A 550 21.74 16.52 -6.38
CA ASP A 550 22.15 15.99 -5.08
C ASP A 550 20.96 15.56 -4.20
N ASN A 551 19.80 16.21 -4.36
CA ASN A 551 18.60 15.99 -3.55
C ASN A 551 17.50 15.14 -4.21
N LEU A 552 17.50 15.00 -5.54
CA LEU A 552 16.51 14.24 -6.30
C LEU A 552 17.03 12.82 -6.55
N HIS A 553 16.46 11.85 -5.84
CA HIS A 553 16.82 10.44 -5.93
C HIS A 553 15.77 9.67 -6.73
N PHE A 554 16.14 9.17 -7.91
CA PHE A 554 15.31 8.25 -8.66
C PHE A 554 15.36 6.84 -8.06
N VAL A 555 14.17 6.26 -7.86
CA VAL A 555 13.99 4.87 -7.42
C VAL A 555 13.22 4.11 -8.50
N LEU A 556 13.96 3.40 -9.35
CA LEU A 556 13.40 2.63 -10.45
C LEU A 556 13.05 1.21 -9.98
N CYS A 557 11.77 0.85 -10.00
CA CYS A 557 11.26 -0.44 -9.53
C CYS A 557 10.86 -1.33 -10.71
N PHE A 558 11.78 -2.16 -11.21
CA PHE A 558 11.54 -2.98 -12.40
C PHE A 558 11.38 -4.47 -12.09
N SER A 559 10.56 -5.14 -12.90
CA SER A 559 10.53 -6.59 -12.96
C SER A 559 11.63 -7.13 -13.89
N PRO A 560 12.36 -8.20 -13.49
CA PRO A 560 13.26 -8.90 -14.39
C PRO A 560 12.50 -9.77 -15.41
N VAL A 561 11.18 -9.92 -15.23
CA VAL A 561 10.31 -10.70 -16.10
C VAL A 561 9.94 -9.89 -17.34
N GLY A 562 10.11 -10.49 -18.52
CA GLY A 562 9.82 -9.86 -19.80
C GLY A 562 11.04 -9.18 -20.43
N ASN A 563 10.83 -8.54 -21.59
CA ASN A 563 11.92 -7.95 -22.37
C ASN A 563 12.11 -6.45 -22.13
N THR A 564 11.15 -5.78 -21.46
CA THR A 564 11.16 -4.32 -21.26
C THR A 564 12.41 -3.87 -20.53
N PHE A 565 12.73 -4.45 -19.37
CA PHE A 565 13.93 -4.09 -18.60
C PHE A 565 15.23 -4.22 -19.44
N ARG A 566 15.38 -5.33 -20.16
CA ARG A 566 16.56 -5.58 -21.01
C ARG A 566 16.64 -4.60 -22.19
N SER A 567 15.51 -4.32 -22.84
CA SER A 567 15.45 -3.36 -23.95
C SER A 567 15.80 -1.95 -23.48
N CYS A 568 15.18 -1.51 -22.37
CA CYS A 568 15.44 -0.21 -21.75
C CYS A 568 16.91 -0.05 -21.35
N ALA A 569 17.49 -1.05 -20.69
CA ALA A 569 18.89 -1.00 -20.27
C ALA A 569 19.89 -0.91 -21.43
N ARG A 570 19.54 -1.42 -22.62
CA ARG A 570 20.36 -1.32 -23.84
C ARG A 570 20.20 0.05 -24.52
N LYS A 571 18.96 0.55 -24.60
CA LYS A 571 18.63 1.85 -25.24
C LYS A 571 19.12 3.04 -24.40
N PHE A 572 19.00 2.92 -23.08
CA PHE A 572 19.25 4.00 -22.11
C PHE A 572 20.34 3.58 -21.12
N PRO A 573 21.63 3.68 -21.49
CA PRO A 573 22.73 3.22 -20.66
C PRO A 573 22.82 3.97 -19.31
N GLY A 574 22.34 5.22 -19.24
CA GLY A 574 22.27 6.01 -18.02
C GLY A 574 21.51 5.34 -16.87
N ILE A 575 20.55 4.45 -17.16
CA ILE A 575 19.82 3.70 -16.13
C ILE A 575 20.74 2.74 -15.38
N LEU A 576 21.56 1.96 -16.09
CA LEU A 576 22.52 1.04 -15.44
C LEU A 576 23.72 1.81 -14.87
N SER A 577 24.08 2.90 -15.52
CA SER A 577 25.33 3.58 -15.25
C SER A 577 25.18 4.61 -14.11
N GLY A 578 24.02 5.27 -14.01
CA GLY A 578 23.68 6.27 -12.99
C GLY A 578 23.06 5.68 -11.72
N CYS A 579 22.42 4.51 -11.78
CA CYS A 579 21.82 3.86 -10.61
C CYS A 579 22.75 2.83 -9.95
N ILE A 580 22.56 2.60 -8.66
CA ILE A 580 23.06 1.43 -7.91
C ILE A 580 22.00 0.34 -7.99
N ILE A 581 22.40 -0.86 -8.39
CA ILE A 581 21.48 -1.98 -8.62
C ILE A 581 21.34 -2.80 -7.35
N ASN A 582 20.10 -3.04 -6.93
CA ASN A 582 19.77 -3.90 -5.80
C ASN A 582 18.81 -5.00 -6.27
N TRP A 583 19.32 -6.23 -6.35
CA TRP A 583 18.54 -7.38 -6.81
C TRP A 583 17.75 -8.04 -5.66
N PHE A 584 16.43 -8.12 -5.82
CA PHE A 584 15.49 -8.78 -4.92
C PHE A 584 15.31 -10.24 -5.36
N PHE A 585 15.83 -11.14 -4.54
CA PHE A 585 15.65 -12.58 -4.73
C PHE A 585 14.25 -13.02 -4.28
N PRO A 586 13.77 -14.18 -4.76
CA PRO A 586 12.63 -14.86 -4.16
C PRO A 586 12.81 -14.99 -2.65
N TRP A 587 11.70 -14.93 -1.90
CA TRP A 587 11.75 -15.03 -0.45
C TRP A 587 12.26 -16.42 -0.03
N PRO A 588 13.30 -16.50 0.83
CA PRO A 588 13.77 -17.78 1.33
C PRO A 588 12.70 -18.44 2.22
N HIS A 589 12.85 -19.74 2.45
CA HIS A 589 11.93 -20.51 3.31
C HIS A 589 11.71 -19.86 4.68
N THR A 590 12.78 -19.36 5.31
CA THR A 590 12.72 -18.66 6.60
C THR A 590 11.84 -17.41 6.56
N ALA A 591 11.92 -16.61 5.48
CA ALA A 591 11.07 -15.44 5.31
C ALA A 591 9.59 -15.83 5.09
N LEU A 592 9.32 -16.89 4.33
CA LEU A 592 7.96 -17.40 4.14
C LEU A 592 7.31 -17.86 5.46
N LEU A 593 8.10 -18.49 6.34
CA LEU A 593 7.66 -18.90 7.67
C LEU A 593 7.35 -17.70 8.56
N GLU A 594 8.27 -16.72 8.65
CA GLU A 594 8.07 -15.51 9.46
C GLU A 594 6.84 -14.71 9.00
N VAL A 595 6.62 -14.62 7.68
CA VAL A 595 5.43 -13.97 7.10
C VAL A 595 4.17 -14.74 7.47
N ALA A 596 4.14 -16.06 7.32
CA ALA A 596 2.98 -16.87 7.70
C ALA A 596 2.68 -16.75 9.20
N HIS A 597 3.70 -16.81 10.04
CA HIS A 597 3.55 -16.66 11.50
C HIS A 597 3.00 -15.29 11.88
N ASN A 598 3.53 -14.20 11.31
CA ASN A 598 3.03 -12.84 11.59
C ASN A 598 1.60 -12.63 11.08
N LEU A 599 1.26 -13.13 9.89
CA LEU A 599 -0.10 -12.99 9.34
C LEU A 599 -1.14 -13.82 10.09
N MET A 600 -0.73 -14.98 10.63
CA MET A 600 -1.59 -15.83 11.47
C MET A 600 -1.53 -15.45 12.95
N GLN A 601 -0.72 -14.47 13.35
CA GLN A 601 -0.62 -14.06 14.74
C GLN A 601 -1.97 -13.46 15.20
N GLY A 602 -2.54 -14.04 16.25
CA GLY A 602 -3.88 -13.66 16.74
C GLY A 602 -5.04 -14.27 15.94
N PHE A 603 -4.78 -15.14 14.98
CA PHE A 603 -5.81 -15.91 14.30
C PHE A 603 -6.25 -17.12 15.16
N PRO A 604 -7.52 -17.21 15.59
CA PRO A 604 -7.99 -18.29 16.46
C PRO A 604 -8.17 -19.58 15.65
N LEU A 605 -7.13 -20.41 15.65
CA LEU A 605 -7.15 -21.74 15.05
C LEU A 605 -7.47 -22.76 16.15
N GLU A 606 -8.57 -23.51 16.01
CA GLU A 606 -8.98 -24.55 16.96
C GLU A 606 -8.14 -25.81 16.75
N ALA A 607 -6.88 -25.73 17.15
CA ALA A 607 -5.93 -26.85 17.11
C ALA A 607 -4.89 -26.71 18.23
N GLU A 608 -4.19 -27.80 18.53
CA GLU A 608 -3.00 -27.75 19.39
C GLU A 608 -1.97 -26.77 18.82
N ALA A 609 -1.23 -26.07 19.70
CA ALA A 609 -0.21 -25.10 19.29
C ALA A 609 0.82 -25.67 18.30
N ARG A 610 1.14 -26.97 18.45
CA ARG A 610 2.00 -27.71 17.51
C ARG A 610 1.43 -27.77 16.10
N VAL A 611 0.13 -28.03 15.97
CA VAL A 611 -0.56 -28.12 14.68
C VAL A 611 -0.69 -26.74 14.06
N ALA A 612 -1.02 -25.71 14.85
CA ALA A 612 -1.07 -24.33 14.39
C ALA A 612 0.28 -23.86 13.81
N ALA A 613 1.39 -24.16 14.49
CA ALA A 613 2.73 -23.90 13.96
C ALA A 613 3.07 -24.76 12.71
N GLY A 614 2.55 -25.98 12.65
CA GLY A 614 2.67 -26.88 11.49
C GLY A 614 2.01 -26.34 10.23
N VAL A 615 0.87 -25.65 10.36
CA VAL A 615 0.15 -25.02 9.23
C VAL A 615 1.03 -23.95 8.56
N GLY A 616 1.71 -23.10 9.34
CA GLY A 616 2.60 -22.08 8.78
C GLY A 616 3.77 -22.69 7.99
N LYS A 617 4.34 -23.78 8.51
CA LYS A 617 5.39 -24.55 7.81
C LYS A 617 4.91 -25.18 6.51
N LEU A 618 3.69 -25.70 6.52
CA LEU A 618 3.06 -26.28 5.33
C LEU A 618 2.84 -25.21 4.25
N MET A 619 2.33 -24.03 4.62
CA MET A 619 2.11 -22.92 3.70
C MET A 619 3.42 -22.49 3.00
N ALA A 620 4.50 -22.32 3.75
CA ALA A 620 5.81 -21.99 3.20
C ALA A 620 6.30 -23.06 2.21
N SER A 621 6.21 -24.34 2.60
CA SER A 621 6.61 -25.48 1.76
C SER A 621 5.79 -25.60 0.48
N MET A 622 4.48 -25.31 0.55
CA MET A 622 3.60 -25.29 -0.63
C MET A 622 4.03 -24.21 -1.64
N HIS A 623 4.41 -23.02 -1.17
CA HIS A 623 4.87 -21.96 -2.06
C HIS A 623 6.20 -22.31 -2.74
N GLU A 624 7.14 -22.90 -2.00
CA GLU A 624 8.42 -23.37 -2.55
C GLU A 624 8.21 -24.47 -3.60
N THR A 625 7.31 -25.42 -3.31
CA THR A 625 6.91 -26.46 -4.28
C THR A 625 6.28 -25.84 -5.53
N MET A 626 5.45 -24.79 -5.38
CA MET A 626 4.85 -24.10 -6.51
C MET A 626 5.90 -23.44 -7.42
N ILE A 627 6.97 -22.87 -6.86
CA ILE A 627 8.08 -22.30 -7.63
C ILE A 627 8.77 -23.40 -8.45
N SER A 628 9.12 -24.53 -7.80
CA SER A 628 9.75 -25.66 -8.48
C SER A 628 8.85 -26.25 -9.58
N VAL A 629 7.56 -26.44 -9.31
CA VAL A 629 6.59 -26.94 -10.30
C VAL A 629 6.38 -25.95 -11.44
N ALA A 630 6.46 -24.64 -11.20
CA ALA A 630 6.37 -23.63 -12.26
C ALA A 630 7.55 -23.72 -13.23
N GLU A 631 8.76 -24.03 -12.73
CA GLU A 631 9.93 -24.28 -13.57
C GLU A 631 9.75 -25.57 -14.40
N ASP A 632 9.31 -26.66 -13.78
CA ASP A 632 9.00 -27.91 -14.48
C ASP A 632 7.93 -27.72 -15.56
N TYR A 633 6.89 -26.95 -15.25
CA TYR A 633 5.81 -26.60 -16.18
C TYR A 633 6.34 -25.81 -17.37
N PHE A 634 7.23 -24.84 -17.13
CA PHE A 634 7.90 -24.12 -18.21
C PHE A 634 8.77 -25.04 -19.06
N GLN A 635 9.53 -25.95 -18.46
CA GLN A 635 10.37 -26.89 -19.20
C GLN A 635 9.54 -27.82 -20.10
N ARG A 636 8.38 -28.29 -19.62
CA ARG A 636 7.50 -29.21 -20.36
C ARG A 636 6.64 -28.51 -21.42
N PHE A 637 6.04 -27.37 -21.08
CA PHE A 637 5.00 -26.74 -21.91
C PHE A 637 5.44 -25.42 -22.55
N ARG A 638 6.64 -24.90 -22.22
CA ARG A 638 7.16 -23.60 -22.68
C ARG A 638 6.22 -22.43 -22.40
N ARG A 639 5.39 -22.55 -21.35
CA ARG A 639 4.49 -21.52 -20.86
C ARG A 639 4.96 -21.10 -19.48
N HIS A 640 5.23 -19.81 -19.31
CA HIS A 640 5.63 -19.27 -18.03
C HIS A 640 4.42 -19.12 -17.09
N VAL A 641 4.57 -19.62 -15.87
CA VAL A 641 3.69 -19.35 -14.74
C VAL A 641 4.55 -18.74 -13.64
N TYR A 642 4.06 -17.68 -13.00
CA TYR A 642 4.82 -16.94 -11.99
C TYR A 642 4.18 -17.10 -10.62
N ALA A 643 4.94 -17.65 -9.68
CA ALA A 643 4.61 -17.59 -8.26
C ALA A 643 5.24 -16.33 -7.67
N THR A 644 4.42 -15.43 -7.12
CA THR A 644 4.90 -14.17 -6.54
C THR A 644 4.65 -14.11 -5.03
N PRO A 645 5.46 -13.35 -4.27
CA PRO A 645 5.17 -13.11 -2.86
C PRO A 645 3.79 -12.51 -2.60
N LYS A 646 3.27 -11.69 -3.53
CA LYS A 646 1.89 -11.18 -3.44
C LYS A 646 0.86 -12.31 -3.51
N SER A 647 1.06 -13.28 -4.41
CA SER A 647 0.21 -14.48 -4.48
C SER A 647 0.27 -15.29 -3.18
N TYR A 648 1.44 -15.38 -2.53
CA TYR A 648 1.59 -16.04 -1.23
C TYR A 648 0.82 -15.31 -0.11
N LEU A 649 0.96 -13.99 -0.01
CA LEU A 649 0.21 -13.18 0.94
C LEU A 649 -1.30 -13.37 0.76
N SER A 650 -1.78 -13.27 -0.48
CA SER A 650 -3.20 -13.51 -0.81
C SER A 650 -3.64 -14.93 -0.49
N PHE A 651 -2.77 -15.95 -0.63
CA PHE A 651 -3.08 -17.32 -0.24
C PHE A 651 -3.27 -17.46 1.27
N VAL A 652 -2.37 -16.89 2.08
CA VAL A 652 -2.48 -16.93 3.55
C VAL A 652 -3.73 -16.18 4.02
N GLU A 653 -3.99 -14.99 3.48
CA GLU A 653 -5.20 -14.22 3.78
C GLU A 653 -6.49 -14.96 3.38
N LEU A 654 -6.50 -15.58 2.20
CA LEU A 654 -7.61 -16.38 1.70
C LEU A 654 -7.87 -17.58 2.62
N TYR A 655 -6.83 -18.27 3.05
CA TYR A 655 -6.93 -19.38 4.00
C TYR A 655 -7.58 -18.91 5.30
N CYS A 656 -7.06 -17.83 5.91
CA CYS A 656 -7.61 -17.29 7.16
C CYS A 656 -9.08 -16.90 7.01
N ARG A 657 -9.47 -16.28 5.88
CA ARG A 657 -10.86 -15.93 5.59
C ARG A 657 -11.75 -17.17 5.47
N ILE A 658 -11.38 -18.12 4.62
CA ILE A 658 -12.17 -19.34 4.40
C ILE A 658 -12.31 -20.14 5.69
N TYR A 659 -11.22 -20.26 6.46
CA TYR A 659 -11.26 -20.95 7.74
C TYR A 659 -12.25 -20.26 8.67
N ARG A 660 -12.20 -18.92 8.83
CA ARG A 660 -13.15 -18.18 9.69
C ARG A 660 -14.60 -18.45 9.28
N ASP A 661 -14.91 -18.30 8.00
CA ASP A 661 -16.28 -18.47 7.50
C ASP A 661 -16.80 -19.91 7.74
N LYS A 662 -15.95 -20.91 7.50
CA LYS A 662 -16.30 -22.32 7.72
C LYS A 662 -16.38 -22.65 9.20
N HIS A 663 -15.49 -22.09 10.01
CA HIS A 663 -15.43 -22.28 11.44
C HIS A 663 -16.68 -21.72 12.12
N GLU A 664 -17.06 -20.48 11.81
CA GLU A 664 -18.29 -19.86 12.31
C GLU A 664 -19.54 -20.64 11.89
N ARG A 665 -19.58 -21.12 10.65
CA ARG A 665 -20.68 -21.99 10.18
C ARG A 665 -20.75 -23.28 10.99
N ILE A 666 -19.64 -23.97 11.19
CA ILE A 666 -19.60 -25.22 11.97
C ILE A 666 -19.97 -24.95 13.43
N ARG A 667 -19.47 -23.87 14.03
CA ARG A 667 -19.81 -23.47 15.40
C ARG A 667 -21.31 -23.23 15.53
N SER A 668 -21.93 -22.51 14.59
CA SER A 668 -23.39 -22.33 14.57
C SER A 668 -24.15 -23.66 14.46
N LEU A 669 -23.68 -24.62 13.64
CA LEU A 669 -24.28 -25.96 13.60
C LEU A 669 -24.09 -26.70 14.93
N ALA A 670 -22.91 -26.62 15.54
CA ALA A 670 -22.63 -27.25 16.83
C ALA A 670 -23.50 -26.65 17.95
N ASP A 671 -23.71 -25.33 17.97
CA ASP A 671 -24.57 -24.64 18.92
C ASP A 671 -26.03 -25.07 18.75
N ASN A 672 -26.50 -25.23 17.51
CA ASN A 672 -27.83 -25.76 17.23
C ASN A 672 -28.00 -27.20 17.73
N VAL A 673 -26.99 -28.06 17.52
CA VAL A 673 -27.00 -29.44 18.01
C VAL A 673 -26.95 -29.46 19.53
N SER A 674 -26.11 -28.64 20.17
CA SER A 674 -26.00 -28.51 21.61
C SER A 674 -27.32 -28.03 22.24
N GLY A 675 -27.95 -27.02 21.66
CA GLY A 675 -29.27 -26.55 22.07
C GLY A 675 -30.35 -27.61 21.89
N GLY A 676 -30.29 -28.42 20.82
CA GLY A 676 -31.14 -29.58 20.63
C GLY A 676 -30.92 -30.65 21.71
N LEU A 677 -29.66 -30.95 22.04
CA LEU A 677 -29.28 -31.93 23.04
C LEU A 677 -29.73 -31.50 24.45
N GLN A 678 -29.59 -30.22 24.78
CA GLN A 678 -30.09 -29.65 26.05
C GLN A 678 -31.60 -29.78 26.17
N LYS A 679 -32.35 -29.54 25.09
CA LYS A 679 -33.81 -29.75 25.07
C LYS A 679 -34.18 -31.22 25.25
N LEU A 680 -33.45 -32.14 24.60
CA LEU A 680 -33.65 -33.58 24.77
C LEU A 680 -33.32 -34.04 26.20
N GLU A 681 -32.25 -33.51 26.79
CA GLU A 681 -31.88 -33.80 28.18
C GLU A 681 -32.94 -33.26 29.16
N GLN A 682 -33.44 -32.03 28.93
CA GLN A 682 -34.52 -31.46 29.72
C GLN A 682 -35.80 -32.30 29.60
N ALA A 683 -36.22 -32.64 28.38
CA ALA A 683 -37.37 -33.52 28.17
C ALA A 683 -37.18 -34.90 28.83
N SER A 684 -35.97 -35.45 28.80
CA SER A 684 -35.67 -36.71 29.50
C SER A 684 -35.79 -36.56 31.02
N LYS A 685 -35.33 -35.44 31.60
CA LYS A 685 -35.50 -35.13 33.03
C LYS A 685 -36.99 -34.98 33.39
N ASP A 686 -37.75 -34.28 32.55
CA ASP A 686 -39.19 -34.06 32.75
C ASP A 686 -39.97 -35.38 32.67
N VAL A 687 -39.66 -36.24 31.70
CA VAL A 687 -40.28 -37.58 31.59
C VAL A 687 -39.93 -38.44 32.80
N ARG A 688 -38.68 -38.41 33.29
CA ARG A 688 -38.30 -39.12 34.53
C ARG A 688 -39.08 -38.61 35.74
N TYR A 689 -39.27 -37.30 35.84
CA TYR A 689 -40.07 -36.69 36.91
C TYR A 689 -41.54 -37.09 36.81
N MET A 690 -42.15 -36.98 35.62
CA MET A 690 -43.54 -37.39 35.37
C MET A 690 -43.76 -38.88 35.63
N THR A 691 -42.84 -39.76 35.23
CA THR A 691 -42.94 -41.21 35.51
C THR A 691 -42.93 -41.47 37.01
N LYS A 692 -42.10 -40.73 37.76
CA LYS A 692 -42.08 -40.81 39.23
C LYS A 692 -43.40 -40.31 39.84
N ASP A 693 -43.93 -39.18 39.36
CA ASP A 693 -45.22 -38.64 39.83
C ASP A 693 -46.38 -39.58 39.50
N LEU A 694 -46.42 -40.13 38.28
CA LEU A 694 -47.42 -41.09 37.83
C LEU A 694 -47.45 -42.33 38.73
N ASN A 695 -46.30 -42.95 39.00
CA ASN A 695 -46.22 -44.11 39.90
C ASN A 695 -46.71 -43.77 41.31
N THR A 696 -46.43 -42.56 41.83
CA THR A 696 -46.96 -42.14 43.15
C THR A 696 -48.46 -41.89 43.14
N LYS A 697 -49.01 -41.35 42.04
CA LYS A 697 -50.45 -41.13 41.90
C LYS A 697 -51.21 -42.42 41.64
N GLU A 698 -50.67 -43.35 40.87
CA GLU A 698 -51.23 -44.68 40.64
C GLU A 698 -51.32 -45.48 41.94
N ALA A 699 -50.30 -45.40 42.80
CA ALA A 699 -50.36 -45.97 44.15
C ALA A 699 -51.49 -45.36 45.00
N LYS A 700 -51.64 -44.03 44.99
CA LYS A 700 -52.75 -43.34 45.68
C LYS A 700 -54.11 -43.69 45.10
N LEU A 701 -54.21 -43.90 43.78
CA LEU A 701 -55.44 -44.25 43.09
C LEU A 701 -55.87 -45.69 43.43
N HIS A 702 -54.92 -46.63 43.53
CA HIS A 702 -55.20 -47.97 44.04
C HIS A 702 -55.63 -47.98 45.51
N GLU A 703 -55.06 -47.11 46.34
CA GLU A 703 -55.46 -46.94 47.74
C GLU A 703 -56.88 -46.36 47.84
N ALA A 704 -57.18 -45.30 47.09
CA ALA A 704 -58.52 -44.72 47.00
C ALA A 704 -59.54 -45.70 46.39
N ALA A 705 -59.17 -46.50 45.39
CA ALA A 705 -60.04 -47.53 44.80
C ALA A 705 -60.39 -48.61 45.85
N ARG A 706 -59.43 -49.04 46.68
CA ARG A 706 -59.71 -49.96 47.80
C ARG A 706 -60.65 -49.35 48.84
N GLU A 707 -60.50 -48.06 49.15
CA GLU A 707 -61.44 -47.36 50.03
C GLU A 707 -62.84 -47.24 49.40
N THR A 708 -62.92 -47.01 48.09
CA THR A 708 -64.17 -46.90 47.35
C THR A 708 -64.89 -48.25 47.26
N ASP A 709 -64.17 -49.34 47.03
CA ASP A 709 -64.71 -50.71 47.06
C ASP A 709 -65.24 -51.07 48.46
N ARG A 710 -64.56 -50.60 49.51
CA ARG A 710 -65.02 -50.78 50.89
C ARG A 710 -66.31 -50.01 51.17
N LEU A 711 -66.41 -48.77 50.69
CA LEU A 711 -67.64 -47.97 50.76
C LEU A 711 -68.77 -48.59 49.93
N LEU A 712 -68.47 -49.21 48.79
CA LEU A 712 -69.47 -49.92 47.97
C LEU A 712 -70.07 -51.13 48.70
N ILE A 713 -69.29 -51.84 49.50
CA ILE A 713 -69.79 -52.94 50.34
C ILE A 713 -70.70 -52.39 51.46
N GLU A 714 -70.31 -51.30 52.13
CA GLU A 714 -71.16 -50.65 53.15
C GLU A 714 -72.47 -50.09 52.56
N ILE A 715 -72.42 -49.55 51.33
CA ILE A 715 -73.62 -49.09 50.61
C ILE A 715 -74.49 -50.28 50.20
N ALA A 716 -73.92 -51.44 49.84
CA ALA A 716 -74.65 -52.66 49.49
C ALA A 716 -75.45 -53.22 50.70
N ASP A 717 -74.85 -53.23 51.89
CA ASP A 717 -75.53 -53.63 53.13
C ASP A 717 -76.64 -52.64 53.52
N SER A 718 -76.39 -51.34 53.36
CA SER A 718 -77.39 -50.28 53.60
C SER A 718 -78.55 -50.30 52.58
N THR A 719 -78.29 -50.70 51.33
CA THR A 719 -79.33 -50.85 50.29
C THR A 719 -80.22 -52.08 50.52
N ALA A 720 -79.70 -53.17 51.10
CA ALA A 720 -80.51 -54.33 51.47
C ALA A 720 -81.57 -54.00 52.56
N ASP A 721 -81.22 -53.14 53.53
CA ASP A 721 -82.16 -52.65 54.54
C ASP A 721 -83.18 -51.63 53.97
N ALA A 722 -82.79 -50.87 52.95
CA ALA A 722 -83.69 -49.96 52.23
C ALA A 722 -84.70 -50.72 51.33
N GLU A 723 -84.32 -51.85 50.73
CA GLU A 723 -85.22 -52.68 49.91
C GLU A 723 -86.37 -53.30 50.73
N ARG A 724 -86.14 -53.61 52.02
CA ARG A 724 -87.19 -54.10 52.93
C ARG A 724 -88.28 -53.05 53.19
N LYS A 725 -87.92 -51.76 53.22
CA LYS A 725 -88.86 -50.62 53.33
C LYS A 725 -89.48 -50.24 51.98
N LYS A 726 -88.83 -50.60 50.87
CA LYS A 726 -89.29 -50.35 49.50
C LYS A 726 -90.47 -51.24 49.07
N ALA A 727 -90.65 -52.41 49.69
CA ALA A 727 -91.81 -53.27 49.48
C ALA A 727 -93.14 -52.65 49.97
N GLU A 728 -93.09 -51.71 50.92
CA GLU A 728 -94.24 -50.93 51.42
C GLU A 728 -94.56 -49.71 50.53
N VAL A 729 -93.60 -49.27 49.71
CA VAL A 729 -93.70 -48.08 48.82
C VAL A 729 -94.04 -48.48 47.37
N MET A 730 -94.28 -49.78 47.12
CA MET A 730 -94.69 -50.33 45.81
C MET A 730 -96.07 -49.83 45.32
N SER A 731 -96.82 -49.05 46.09
CA SER A 731 -98.04 -48.35 45.64
C SER A 731 -97.78 -47.00 44.95
N VAL A 732 -96.52 -46.55 44.86
CA VAL A 732 -96.12 -45.26 44.24
C VAL A 732 -95.34 -45.47 42.93
N LYS A 733 -95.25 -46.72 42.45
CA LYS A 733 -94.39 -47.15 41.32
C LYS A 733 -94.98 -46.95 39.92
N ASP A 734 -96.21 -46.49 39.77
CA ASP A 734 -96.85 -46.34 38.45
C ASP A 734 -96.66 -44.95 37.79
N ILE A 735 -95.86 -44.04 38.38
CA ILE A 735 -95.68 -42.67 37.87
C ILE A 735 -94.26 -42.36 37.32
N LEU A 736 -93.25 -43.22 37.51
CA LEU A 736 -91.83 -42.90 37.18
C LEU A 736 -91.22 -43.64 35.99
N SER A 737 -91.96 -44.53 35.31
CA SER A 737 -91.44 -45.29 34.16
C SER A 737 -91.49 -44.53 32.82
N GLU A 738 -92.13 -43.35 32.75
CA GLU A 738 -92.25 -42.54 31.52
C GLU A 738 -91.23 -41.38 31.41
N GLU A 739 -90.51 -41.01 32.48
CA GLU A 739 -89.54 -39.89 32.43
C GLU A 739 -88.09 -40.29 32.10
N GLN A 740 -87.64 -41.52 32.38
CA GLN A 740 -86.26 -41.93 32.07
C GLN A 740 -85.97 -42.11 30.57
N ALA A 741 -86.99 -42.33 29.73
CA ALA A 741 -86.82 -42.44 28.28
C ALA A 741 -86.69 -41.08 27.55
N LYS A 742 -86.99 -39.96 28.22
CA LYS A 742 -86.88 -38.60 27.65
C LYS A 742 -85.53 -37.92 27.95
N VAL A 743 -84.84 -38.25 29.04
CA VAL A 743 -83.58 -37.58 29.44
C VAL A 743 -82.35 -38.05 28.63
N ALA A 744 -82.34 -39.30 28.13
CA ALA A 744 -81.22 -39.82 27.35
C ALA A 744 -81.09 -39.21 25.93
N ARG A 745 -82.14 -38.56 25.41
CA ARG A 745 -82.11 -37.92 24.07
C ARG A 745 -81.68 -36.44 24.12
N GLY A 746 -81.91 -35.75 25.23
CA GLY A 746 -81.57 -34.32 25.38
C GLY A 746 -80.09 -34.02 25.67
N THR A 747 -79.34 -35.00 26.19
CA THR A 747 -77.91 -34.81 26.55
C THR A 747 -76.95 -34.87 25.36
N GLU A 748 -77.34 -35.52 24.26
CA GLU A 748 -76.54 -35.61 23.03
C GLU A 748 -76.65 -34.30 22.19
N GLU A 749 -77.83 -33.68 22.14
CA GLU A 749 -78.07 -32.42 21.41
C GLU A 749 -77.48 -31.20 22.14
N ALA A 750 -77.46 -31.19 23.47
CA ALA A 750 -76.87 -30.11 24.27
C ALA A 750 -75.33 -29.98 24.11
N LYS A 751 -74.62 -31.10 23.87
CA LYS A 751 -73.15 -31.10 23.68
C LYS A 751 -72.73 -30.61 22.28
N ALA A 752 -73.56 -30.81 21.26
CA ALA A 752 -73.27 -30.40 19.88
C ALA A 752 -73.45 -28.88 19.65
N ASP A 753 -74.41 -28.25 20.34
CA ASP A 753 -74.65 -26.80 20.25
C ASP A 753 -73.67 -25.98 21.12
N LEU A 754 -73.16 -26.54 22.22
CA LEU A 754 -72.14 -25.90 23.08
C LEU A 754 -70.79 -25.70 22.36
N ALA A 755 -70.44 -26.58 21.41
CA ALA A 755 -69.22 -26.47 20.60
C ALA A 755 -69.23 -25.28 19.63
N LYS A 756 -70.39 -24.70 19.31
CA LYS A 756 -70.52 -23.54 18.40
C LYS A 756 -70.25 -22.19 19.07
N ALA A 757 -70.30 -22.12 20.42
CA ALA A 757 -70.13 -20.88 21.18
C ALA A 757 -68.66 -20.60 21.61
N GLN A 758 -67.85 -21.66 21.75
CA GLN A 758 -66.43 -21.58 22.12
C GLN A 758 -65.56 -20.72 21.17
N PRO A 759 -65.69 -20.82 19.82
CA PRO A 759 -64.83 -20.05 18.92
C PRO A 759 -65.02 -18.53 19.04
N ALA A 760 -66.23 -18.03 19.31
CA ALA A 760 -66.48 -16.59 19.49
C ALA A 760 -65.78 -16.04 20.77
N LEU A 761 -65.64 -16.87 21.80
CA LEU A 761 -64.98 -16.49 23.05
C LEU A 761 -63.45 -16.52 22.92
N GLU A 762 -62.91 -17.49 22.18
CA GLU A 762 -61.48 -17.53 21.84
C GLU A 762 -61.09 -16.37 20.91
N GLU A 763 -61.95 -15.99 19.95
CA GLU A 763 -61.74 -14.83 19.08
C GLU A 763 -61.67 -13.52 19.87
N ALA A 764 -62.54 -13.34 20.88
CA ALA A 764 -62.50 -12.17 21.76
C ALA A 764 -61.22 -12.12 22.61
N ARG A 765 -60.76 -13.26 23.13
CA ARG A 765 -59.54 -13.34 23.94
C ARG A 765 -58.29 -13.06 23.11
N ASN A 766 -58.19 -13.65 21.93
CA ASN A 766 -57.10 -13.40 20.99
C ASN A 766 -57.05 -11.93 20.53
N ALA A 767 -58.20 -11.27 20.38
CA ALA A 767 -58.28 -9.86 20.02
C ALA A 767 -57.73 -8.91 21.11
N LEU A 768 -57.81 -9.30 22.39
CA LEU A 768 -57.22 -8.56 23.52
C LEU A 768 -55.72 -8.80 23.65
N ASP A 769 -55.27 -10.05 23.49
CA ASP A 769 -53.85 -10.42 23.55
C ASP A 769 -53.03 -9.78 22.41
N ALA A 770 -53.68 -9.41 21.30
CA ALA A 770 -53.06 -8.72 20.18
C ALA A 770 -52.76 -7.22 20.44
N ILE A 771 -53.19 -6.65 21.56
CA ILE A 771 -53.00 -5.22 21.89
C ILE A 771 -51.72 -5.02 22.71
N THR A 772 -50.81 -4.15 22.26
CA THR A 772 -49.53 -3.92 22.95
C THR A 772 -49.56 -2.71 23.91
N PRO A 773 -48.67 -2.65 24.93
CA PRO A 773 -48.60 -1.52 25.86
C PRO A 773 -48.26 -0.16 25.20
N GLN A 774 -47.57 -0.18 24.06
CA GLN A 774 -47.21 1.03 23.30
C GLN A 774 -48.46 1.65 22.65
N ASP A 775 -49.41 0.81 22.25
CA ASP A 775 -50.64 1.20 21.57
C ASP A 775 -51.60 1.95 22.51
N MET A 776 -51.63 1.55 23.77
CA MET A 776 -52.40 2.23 24.82
C MET A 776 -51.87 3.64 25.11
N LYS A 777 -50.54 3.87 24.98
CA LYS A 777 -49.98 5.23 25.08
C LYS A 777 -50.43 6.10 23.92
N THR A 778 -50.57 5.56 22.72
CA THR A 778 -50.96 6.31 21.52
C THR A 778 -52.41 6.81 21.63
N ILE A 779 -53.34 5.98 22.10
CA ILE A 779 -54.75 6.39 22.29
C ILE A 779 -54.87 7.37 23.46
N LYS A 780 -54.12 7.18 24.56
CA LYS A 780 -54.07 8.12 25.71
C LYS A 780 -53.56 9.52 25.31
N ALA A 781 -52.66 9.60 24.34
CA ALA A 781 -52.05 10.85 23.89
C ALA A 781 -52.91 11.66 22.90
N MET A 782 -54.09 11.15 22.48
CA MET A 782 -54.98 11.85 21.54
C MET A 782 -56.02 12.71 22.28
N PRO A 783 -55.90 14.05 22.32
CA PRO A 783 -56.90 14.90 22.95
C PRO A 783 -58.25 14.94 22.19
N LYS A 784 -58.25 14.59 20.89
CA LYS A 784 -59.45 14.49 20.05
C LYS A 784 -59.32 13.30 19.07
N PRO A 785 -59.73 12.08 19.45
CA PRO A 785 -59.58 10.90 18.60
C PRO A 785 -60.53 10.94 17.37
N PRO A 786 -60.24 10.17 16.30
CA PRO A 786 -61.14 10.03 15.14
C PRO A 786 -62.51 9.46 15.53
N ASP A 787 -63.56 9.80 14.77
CA ASP A 787 -64.94 9.47 15.16
C ASP A 787 -65.21 7.96 15.23
N ILE A 788 -64.61 7.15 14.37
CA ILE A 788 -64.67 5.68 14.45
C ILE A 788 -64.07 5.13 15.77
N VAL A 789 -63.02 5.77 16.30
CA VAL A 789 -62.40 5.36 17.57
C VAL A 789 -63.32 5.67 18.74
N LYS A 790 -64.02 6.81 18.70
CA LYS A 790 -65.00 7.18 19.71
C LYS A 790 -66.18 6.22 19.72
N GLN A 791 -66.72 5.86 18.55
CA GLN A 791 -67.83 4.93 18.41
C GLN A 791 -67.48 3.51 18.92
N ILE A 792 -66.26 3.05 18.66
CA ILE A 792 -65.78 1.75 19.19
C ILE A 792 -65.70 1.79 20.71
N LEU A 793 -65.23 2.90 21.29
CA LEU A 793 -65.17 3.07 22.75
C LEU A 793 -66.55 3.26 23.39
N ASP A 794 -67.51 3.85 22.70
CA ASP A 794 -68.90 3.89 23.14
C ASP A 794 -69.47 2.46 23.21
N GLY A 795 -69.14 1.59 22.25
CA GLY A 795 -69.47 0.16 22.30
C GLY A 795 -68.83 -0.58 23.49
N VAL A 796 -67.58 -0.24 23.85
CA VAL A 796 -66.94 -0.78 25.06
C VAL A 796 -67.62 -0.24 26.34
N CYS A 797 -68.02 1.04 26.35
CA CYS A 797 -68.72 1.64 27.49
C CYS A 797 -70.11 1.00 27.70
N ILE A 798 -70.83 0.65 26.63
CA ILE A 798 -72.11 -0.07 26.71
C ILE A 798 -71.92 -1.46 27.34
N LEU A 799 -70.94 -2.24 26.88
CA LEU A 799 -70.65 -3.57 27.44
C LEU A 799 -70.23 -3.53 28.92
N LEU A 800 -69.53 -2.47 29.33
CA LEU A 800 -69.12 -2.25 30.73
C LEU A 800 -70.18 -1.50 31.57
N GLN A 801 -71.36 -1.20 31.01
CA GLN A 801 -72.45 -0.47 31.66
C GLN A 801 -72.03 0.89 32.26
N LEU A 802 -71.18 1.62 31.55
CA LEU A 802 -70.70 2.94 31.95
C LEU A 802 -71.65 4.07 31.45
N PRO A 803 -71.71 5.23 32.14
CA PRO A 803 -72.59 6.33 31.74
C PRO A 803 -72.28 6.85 30.33
N LEU A 804 -73.31 7.05 29.50
CA LEU A 804 -73.16 7.62 28.16
C LEU A 804 -73.77 9.03 28.11
N ALA A 805 -73.32 9.83 27.13
CA ALA A 805 -73.96 11.09 26.84
C ALA A 805 -75.40 10.87 26.32
N PRO A 806 -76.35 11.80 26.56
CA PRO A 806 -77.69 11.69 26.00
C PRO A 806 -77.64 11.55 24.47
N VAL A 807 -78.43 10.61 23.93
CA VAL A 807 -78.44 10.30 22.49
C VAL A 807 -78.86 11.54 21.70
N SER A 808 -77.92 12.07 20.91
CA SER A 808 -78.15 13.19 20.00
C SER A 808 -77.53 12.88 18.64
N THR A 809 -78.16 13.34 17.56
CA THR A 809 -77.63 13.18 16.20
C THR A 809 -76.82 14.43 15.83
N GLN A 810 -75.54 14.25 15.52
CA GLN A 810 -74.66 15.34 15.07
C GLN A 810 -74.30 15.12 13.61
N SER A 811 -74.38 16.18 12.80
CA SER A 811 -73.95 16.13 11.39
C SER A 811 -72.45 16.41 11.33
N VAL A 812 -71.67 15.38 11.02
CA VAL A 812 -70.22 15.46 10.83
C VAL A 812 -69.94 15.13 9.37
N HIS A 813 -69.30 16.04 8.64
CA HIS A 813 -69.05 15.91 7.20
C HIS A 813 -70.30 15.59 6.34
N GLY A 814 -71.47 16.14 6.71
CA GLY A 814 -72.70 16.01 5.93
C GLY A 814 -73.44 14.67 6.08
N ARG A 815 -73.03 13.81 7.02
CA ARG A 815 -73.73 12.57 7.38
C ARG A 815 -74.25 12.64 8.82
N PRO A 816 -75.47 12.16 9.10
CA PRO A 816 -75.97 12.04 10.47
C PRO A 816 -75.19 10.93 11.21
N MET A 817 -74.53 11.27 12.30
CA MET A 817 -73.84 10.32 13.18
C MET A 817 -74.38 10.42 14.61
N ILE A 818 -74.30 9.30 15.35
CA ILE A 818 -74.60 9.27 16.79
C ILE A 818 -73.52 10.10 17.51
N GLY A 819 -73.94 11.04 18.37
CA GLY A 819 -73.04 11.90 19.13
C GLY A 819 -72.14 11.10 20.08
N ASP A 820 -70.87 11.51 20.20
CA ASP A 820 -69.86 10.76 20.94
C ASP A 820 -69.97 10.91 22.46
N SER A 821 -69.62 9.85 23.21
CA SER A 821 -69.51 9.88 24.69
C SER A 821 -68.07 9.97 25.20
N TRP A 822 -67.13 10.43 24.35
CA TRP A 822 -65.70 10.51 24.65
C TRP A 822 -65.41 11.37 25.89
N ARG A 823 -66.09 12.51 26.03
CA ARG A 823 -65.90 13.40 27.20
C ARG A 823 -66.55 12.91 28.49
N VAL A 824 -67.57 12.06 28.40
CA VAL A 824 -68.33 11.56 29.56
C VAL A 824 -67.65 10.34 30.17
N SER A 825 -67.36 9.32 29.35
CA SER A 825 -66.79 8.05 29.83
C SER A 825 -65.56 7.58 29.05
N GLY A 826 -65.47 7.87 27.74
CA GLY A 826 -64.39 7.32 26.89
C GLY A 826 -62.97 7.76 27.29
N ALA A 827 -62.76 9.05 27.57
CA ALA A 827 -61.45 9.58 27.95
C ALA A 827 -61.00 9.08 29.34
N GLY A 828 -61.94 8.98 30.29
CA GLY A 828 -61.68 8.46 31.63
C GLY A 828 -61.40 6.96 31.64
N LEU A 829 -62.11 6.19 30.80
CA LEU A 829 -61.95 4.74 30.64
C LEU A 829 -60.57 4.39 30.10
N VAL A 830 -60.15 5.05 29.01
CA VAL A 830 -58.83 4.79 28.39
C VAL A 830 -57.69 5.23 29.28
N ALA A 831 -57.86 6.26 30.13
CA ALA A 831 -56.82 6.75 31.03
C ALA A 831 -56.43 5.76 32.15
N ARG A 832 -57.32 4.82 32.50
CA ARG A 832 -57.08 3.84 33.57
C ARG A 832 -55.85 2.96 33.30
N ILE A 833 -55.18 2.53 34.37
CA ILE A 833 -53.95 1.70 34.29
C ILE A 833 -54.32 0.23 34.06
N ASP A 834 -55.48 -0.19 34.56
CA ASP A 834 -56.03 -1.54 34.54
C ASP A 834 -57.00 -1.81 33.38
N PHE A 835 -57.11 -0.92 32.40
CA PHE A 835 -58.09 -1.00 31.29
C PHE A 835 -58.08 -2.36 30.55
N LEU A 836 -56.90 -2.85 30.13
CA LEU A 836 -56.81 -4.15 29.43
C LEU A 836 -57.13 -5.33 30.35
N LYS A 837 -56.77 -5.24 31.63
CA LYS A 837 -57.09 -6.25 32.63
C LYS A 837 -58.61 -6.33 32.83
N MET A 838 -59.29 -5.19 32.93
CA MET A 838 -60.75 -5.11 33.03
C MET A 838 -61.48 -5.77 31.84
N LEU A 839 -60.97 -5.61 30.61
CA LEU A 839 -61.55 -6.27 29.43
C LEU A 839 -61.32 -7.79 29.43
N THR A 840 -60.18 -8.23 29.95
CA THR A 840 -59.82 -9.66 30.06
C THR A 840 -60.62 -10.35 31.17
N ASP A 841 -60.78 -9.68 32.32
CA ASP A 841 -61.62 -10.13 33.44
C ASP A 841 -63.10 -10.17 33.02
N PHE A 842 -63.56 -9.18 32.23
CA PHE A 842 -64.91 -9.17 31.66
C PHE A 842 -65.17 -10.38 30.75
N ALA A 843 -64.24 -10.70 29.85
CA ALA A 843 -64.38 -11.81 28.91
C ALA A 843 -64.33 -13.21 29.60
N SER A 844 -63.76 -13.30 30.80
CA SER A 844 -63.60 -14.57 31.53
C SER A 844 -64.67 -14.79 32.60
N GLU A 845 -65.03 -13.77 33.37
CA GLU A 845 -65.87 -13.91 34.58
C GLU A 845 -67.23 -13.19 34.48
N SER A 846 -67.39 -12.18 33.61
CA SER A 846 -68.61 -11.32 33.57
C SER A 846 -69.34 -11.32 32.22
N LYS A 847 -68.93 -12.16 31.26
CA LYS A 847 -69.54 -12.31 29.93
C LYS A 847 -71.03 -12.66 29.94
N ASP A 848 -71.50 -13.33 31.00
CA ASP A 848 -72.90 -13.75 31.15
C ASP A 848 -73.78 -12.63 31.74
N ASN A 849 -73.20 -11.48 32.11
CA ASN A 849 -73.92 -10.29 32.59
C ASN A 849 -74.45 -9.38 31.46
N ILE A 850 -74.16 -9.72 30.19
CA ILE A 850 -74.72 -9.02 29.04
C ILE A 850 -76.22 -9.34 28.98
N ASN A 851 -77.08 -8.33 29.06
CA ASN A 851 -78.53 -8.48 28.93
C ASN A 851 -79.00 -8.07 27.52
N GLU A 852 -80.24 -8.43 27.18
CA GLU A 852 -80.81 -8.15 25.86
C GLU A 852 -80.88 -6.64 25.57
N GLU A 853 -81.13 -5.83 26.60
CA GLU A 853 -81.10 -4.35 26.51
C GLU A 853 -79.71 -3.81 26.13
N THR A 854 -78.62 -4.40 26.65
CA THR A 854 -77.24 -4.01 26.28
C THR A 854 -76.96 -4.33 24.81
N CYS A 855 -77.46 -5.47 24.32
CA CYS A 855 -77.35 -5.84 22.90
C CYS A 855 -78.19 -4.94 21.97
N GLU A 856 -79.41 -4.57 22.40
CA GLU A 856 -80.25 -3.59 21.69
C GLU A 856 -79.59 -2.20 21.63
N LEU A 857 -78.92 -1.76 22.71
CA LEU A 857 -78.18 -0.50 22.74
C LEU A 857 -76.91 -0.52 21.85
N LEU A 858 -76.31 -1.70 21.64
CA LEU A 858 -75.14 -1.90 20.77
C LEU A 858 -75.50 -1.95 19.27
N LEU A 859 -76.67 -2.48 18.93
CA LEU A 859 -77.15 -2.70 17.56
C LEU A 859 -77.01 -1.48 16.63
N PRO A 860 -77.37 -0.24 17.05
CA PRO A 860 -77.20 0.95 16.24
C PRO A 860 -75.74 1.24 15.83
N TYR A 861 -74.76 0.91 16.68
CA TYR A 861 -73.34 1.09 16.38
C TYR A 861 -72.82 -0.01 15.46
N LEU A 862 -73.23 -1.26 15.69
CA LEU A 862 -72.83 -2.41 14.87
C LEU A 862 -73.38 -2.36 13.43
N ASN A 863 -74.55 -1.75 13.25
CA ASN A 863 -75.21 -1.61 11.95
C ASN A 863 -74.70 -0.40 11.13
N MET A 864 -73.78 0.42 11.67
CA MET A 864 -73.16 1.49 10.89
C MET A 864 -72.22 0.92 9.83
N GLU A 865 -72.31 1.39 8.58
CA GLU A 865 -71.42 0.94 7.49
C GLU A 865 -69.92 1.13 7.81
N ASP A 866 -69.60 2.08 8.68
CA ASP A 866 -68.24 2.45 9.03
C ASP A 866 -67.66 1.62 10.19
N PHE A 867 -68.49 0.86 10.94
CA PHE A 867 -68.09 0.05 12.10
C PHE A 867 -67.51 -1.32 11.69
N THR A 868 -66.34 -1.28 11.03
CA THR A 868 -65.64 -2.47 10.53
C THR A 868 -64.18 -2.53 10.99
N VAL A 869 -63.66 -3.76 11.18
CA VAL A 869 -62.27 -3.99 11.60
C VAL A 869 -61.27 -3.39 10.62
N GLN A 870 -61.58 -3.40 9.31
CA GLN A 870 -60.72 -2.82 8.27
C GLN A 870 -60.62 -1.29 8.37
N ARG A 871 -61.74 -0.59 8.61
CA ARG A 871 -61.72 0.87 8.82
C ARG A 871 -61.11 1.27 10.15
N ALA A 872 -61.36 0.49 11.21
CA ALA A 872 -60.68 0.68 12.50
C ALA A 872 -59.16 0.59 12.32
N ARG A 873 -58.66 -0.41 11.58
CA ARG A 873 -57.23 -0.60 11.29
C ARG A 873 -56.63 0.54 10.46
N GLN A 874 -57.40 1.15 9.55
CA GLN A 874 -56.96 2.31 8.76
C GLN A 874 -56.88 3.60 9.59
N ALA A 875 -57.81 3.81 10.53
CA ALA A 875 -57.83 5.01 11.37
C ALA A 875 -56.78 4.95 12.50
N SER A 876 -56.63 3.78 13.12
CA SER A 876 -55.57 3.47 14.06
C SER A 876 -55.45 1.95 14.14
N GLY A 877 -54.31 1.41 13.68
CA GLY A 877 -54.06 -0.04 13.58
C GLY A 877 -54.43 -0.83 14.84
N ASN A 878 -54.41 -0.16 16.00
CA ASN A 878 -54.52 -0.75 17.32
C ASN A 878 -55.95 -0.73 17.91
N VAL A 879 -56.89 -0.01 17.28
CA VAL A 879 -58.31 0.02 17.69
C VAL A 879 -59.10 -1.12 17.04
N ALA A 880 -58.50 -1.81 16.06
CA ALA A 880 -59.06 -2.97 15.40
C ALA A 880 -59.32 -4.16 16.37
N GLY A 881 -58.45 -4.35 17.37
CA GLY A 881 -58.63 -5.37 18.41
C GLY A 881 -59.88 -5.12 19.26
N LEU A 882 -60.10 -3.88 19.69
CA LEU A 882 -61.29 -3.48 20.44
C LEU A 882 -62.58 -3.60 19.62
N CYS A 883 -62.54 -3.26 18.32
CA CYS A 883 -63.68 -3.44 17.42
C CYS A 883 -64.08 -4.91 17.28
N THR A 884 -63.09 -5.80 17.17
CA THR A 884 -63.29 -7.26 17.08
C THR A 884 -63.87 -7.80 18.39
N TRP A 885 -63.35 -7.34 19.53
CA TRP A 885 -63.82 -7.73 20.86
C TRP A 885 -65.30 -7.38 21.10
N VAL A 886 -65.74 -6.15 20.77
CA VAL A 886 -67.15 -5.72 20.93
C VAL A 886 -68.09 -6.60 20.08
N ARG A 887 -67.71 -6.92 18.84
CA ARG A 887 -68.50 -7.79 17.95
C ARG A 887 -68.58 -9.22 18.47
N ALA A 888 -67.47 -9.77 18.94
CA ALA A 888 -67.40 -11.13 19.47
C ALA A 888 -68.27 -11.31 20.73
N MET A 889 -68.32 -10.32 21.63
CA MET A 889 -69.20 -10.34 22.82
C MET A 889 -70.69 -10.30 22.46
N PHE A 890 -71.08 -9.52 21.45
CA PHE A 890 -72.45 -9.53 20.91
C PHE A 890 -72.82 -10.90 20.30
N THR A 891 -71.90 -11.52 19.56
CA THR A 891 -72.11 -12.86 18.98
C THR A 891 -72.20 -13.94 20.07
N TYR A 892 -71.36 -13.87 21.11
CA TYR A 892 -71.40 -14.79 22.25
C TYR A 892 -72.78 -14.76 22.94
N HIS A 893 -73.30 -13.58 23.29
CA HIS A 893 -74.59 -13.46 23.98
C HIS A 893 -75.76 -14.06 23.16
N ASN A 894 -75.81 -13.78 21.85
CA ASN A 894 -76.85 -14.32 20.96
C ASN A 894 -76.82 -15.86 20.84
N ILE A 895 -75.63 -16.47 20.95
CA ILE A 895 -75.49 -17.92 20.96
C ILE A 895 -75.80 -18.49 22.36
N ALA A 896 -75.33 -17.83 23.43
CA ALA A 896 -75.58 -18.22 24.82
C ALA A 896 -77.08 -18.24 25.16
N LYS A 897 -77.87 -17.27 24.66
CA LYS A 897 -79.34 -17.22 24.79
C LYS A 897 -80.05 -18.49 24.29
N VAL A 898 -79.53 -19.14 23.27
CA VAL A 898 -80.09 -20.39 22.71
C VAL A 898 -79.64 -21.63 23.50
N VAL A 899 -78.50 -21.53 24.18
CA VAL A 899 -77.84 -22.66 24.87
C VAL A 899 -78.21 -22.73 26.36
N GLU A 900 -78.41 -21.60 27.05
CA GLU A 900 -78.75 -21.55 28.49
C GLU A 900 -80.02 -22.35 28.88
N PRO A 901 -81.18 -22.21 28.18
CA PRO A 901 -82.37 -23.00 28.52
C PRO A 901 -82.21 -24.50 28.23
N LYS A 902 -81.22 -24.91 27.41
CA LYS A 902 -80.84 -26.31 27.17
C LYS A 902 -79.80 -26.86 28.16
N ARG A 903 -79.22 -25.99 29.00
CA ARG A 903 -78.20 -26.33 30.01
C ARG A 903 -78.76 -26.43 31.42
N ALA A 904 -79.92 -25.81 31.66
CA ALA A 904 -80.68 -25.83 32.92
C ALA A 904 -81.87 -26.81 32.94
N ALA A 905 -82.26 -27.32 31.77
CA ALA A 905 -83.23 -28.42 31.58
C ALA A 905 -82.48 -29.74 31.36
#